data_AF-A0A511B4G6-F1
#
_entry.id   AF-A0A511B4G6-F1
#
_cell.length_a   1.000
_cell.length_b   1.000
_cell.length_c   1.000
_cell.angle_alpha   90.00
_cell.angle_beta   90.00
_cell.angle_gamma   90.00
#
_symmetry.space_group_name_H-M   'P 1'
#
loop_
_entity.id
_entity.type
_entity.pdbx_description
1 polymer ?
#
loop_
_entity_poly.entity_id
_entity_poly.type
_entity_poly.pdbx_seq_one_letter_code
_entity_poly.pdbx_strand_id
1 'polypeptide(L)'
;MTFCLISWHGAIVARQGLSLRLVSPSDVLAGLVQSVAPDTEDGLFDVLATDSSSGRPFHALRAGNTYLTAAPGYEMGTASHLQGWEHFLALPLACLPDLHHLASCVWHVSGARPSFVRPVIEDFQLRVGEWSVELERLAVDRAPDGSFLVSDGQTAALKLEPCPSSPLQSLLEDVRRVVRQGDPDPEVRIRDSYAGLQSEAFKVALFPHDLSRLRYLALICVDCGELALAGRALELDRLDNPGPDLHYFSALLAMRCGRYPQAAEFLSVALTLRFPDRDLRDLAGYFHARLMKGENALFLLPDHLHRLGLAPFDDMFDRVLMPMPLAGGDARDIRQIYGHRFEETSLRLGMDARKALLLLDRRFNGESYWNALCNGHQYWLAEETPTADRHYATAKMLAIRTGLMPIHYNCGVLSWLGGAAQHGIPGPVTDRLGMGNWHWEASDVPGRPEPELCLVFGCDSGYFRFLPKLLLSLLRVCARRPDPAFRIRLCLGIDTPTPEQLAFMRTLIDVVSQWDVGIDITLAYGSLTWRDAATYTAIRYLMMPEVVRRYSCPVITADCDGYFPDDFLTLFDDLRKTADYGFRLYAYNHEGRQTFGEPWGFGAGISWFGETERLPEIAAFLHDYLQVSYDPANPTNWCIDQCALVQSFRRYVAPRWDELRIRFMDEGAPLMVMPHHVGGKDELLRRDGSVSMQDVRAFFSRP
;
A
#
# COMPACT_ATOMS: atom_id res chain seq x y z
N MET A 1 54.12 21.02 -39.08
CA MET A 1 52.88 20.57 -38.40
C MET A 1 52.39 21.74 -37.56
N THR A 2 51.08 21.97 -37.50
CA THR A 2 50.49 23.06 -36.70
C THR A 2 50.34 22.62 -35.25
N PHE A 3 50.79 23.45 -34.32
CA PHE A 3 50.75 23.20 -32.88
C PHE A 3 49.89 24.25 -32.17
N CYS A 4 49.43 23.91 -30.97
CA CYS A 4 48.77 24.82 -30.04
C CYS A 4 49.46 24.75 -28.68
N LEU A 5 49.31 25.81 -27.89
CA LEU A 5 49.84 25.91 -26.54
C LEU A 5 48.73 25.63 -25.52
N ILE A 6 48.81 24.49 -24.82
CA ILE A 6 47.85 24.09 -23.80
C ILE A 6 48.40 24.39 -22.39
N SER A 7 47.57 24.95 -21.54
CA SER A 7 47.88 25.26 -20.15
C SER A 7 47.86 24.02 -19.25
N TRP A 8 48.31 24.21 -18.01
CA TRP A 8 48.31 23.19 -16.94
C TRP A 8 46.94 22.52 -16.72
N HIS A 9 45.84 23.25 -16.96
CA HIS A 9 44.44 22.82 -16.79
C HIS A 9 43.71 22.42 -18.07
N GLY A 10 44.41 22.36 -19.21
CA GLY A 10 43.80 21.95 -20.48
C GLY A 10 43.14 23.08 -21.30
N ALA A 11 43.21 24.34 -20.86
CA ALA A 11 42.79 25.48 -21.68
C ALA A 11 43.86 25.85 -22.71
N ILE A 12 43.45 26.29 -23.90
CA ILE A 12 44.35 26.65 -25.01
C ILE A 12 44.58 28.15 -25.02
N VAL A 13 45.83 28.58 -25.24
CA VAL A 13 46.13 29.99 -25.50
C VAL A 13 45.71 30.32 -26.92
N ALA A 14 44.76 31.25 -27.05
CA ALA A 14 44.24 31.68 -28.34
C ALA A 14 44.17 33.21 -28.44
N ARG A 15 44.06 33.68 -29.68
CA ARG A 15 43.95 35.08 -30.07
C ARG A 15 42.59 35.34 -30.72
N GLN A 16 41.97 36.45 -30.32
CA GLN A 16 40.80 37.02 -30.97
C GLN A 16 41.05 38.52 -31.21
N GLY A 17 41.36 38.91 -32.45
CA GLY A 17 41.83 40.27 -32.74
C GLY A 17 43.16 40.56 -32.02
N LEU A 18 43.22 41.56 -31.16
CA LEU A 18 44.41 41.90 -30.35
C LEU A 18 44.38 41.28 -28.93
N SER A 19 43.31 40.56 -28.55
CA SER A 19 43.18 39.97 -27.22
C SER A 19 43.73 38.55 -27.18
N LEU A 20 44.57 38.24 -26.19
CA LEU A 20 44.86 36.87 -25.78
C LEU A 20 43.79 36.38 -24.81
N ARG A 21 43.44 35.09 -24.91
CA ARG A 21 42.46 34.41 -24.04
C ARG A 21 42.85 32.95 -23.82
N LEU A 22 42.46 32.42 -22.67
CA LEU A 22 42.43 30.99 -22.40
C LEU A 22 41.05 30.51 -22.82
N VAL A 23 41.01 29.61 -23.78
CA VAL A 23 39.76 29.11 -24.36
C VAL A 23 39.68 27.60 -24.23
N SER A 24 38.47 27.07 -24.36
CA SER A 24 38.30 25.64 -24.43
C SER A 24 38.80 25.10 -25.78
N PRO A 25 39.16 23.81 -25.85
CA PRO A 25 39.41 23.15 -27.14
C PRO A 25 38.28 23.29 -28.15
N SER A 26 37.01 23.37 -27.72
CA SER A 26 35.87 23.51 -28.63
C SER A 26 35.89 24.83 -29.39
N ASP A 27 36.31 25.93 -28.78
CA ASP A 27 36.29 27.25 -29.41
C ASP A 27 37.30 27.33 -30.56
N VAL A 28 38.45 26.68 -30.39
CA VAL A 28 39.47 26.54 -31.44
C VAL A 28 38.96 25.63 -32.57
N LEU A 29 38.36 24.48 -32.23
CA LEU A 29 37.81 23.53 -33.21
C LEU A 29 36.65 24.11 -34.01
N ALA A 30 35.82 24.95 -33.39
CA ALA A 30 34.72 25.66 -34.04
C ALA A 30 35.20 26.86 -34.89
N GLY A 31 36.50 27.17 -34.88
CA GLY A 31 37.08 28.30 -35.63
C GLY A 31 36.69 29.68 -35.09
N LEU A 32 36.22 29.76 -33.83
CA LEU A 32 35.80 31.02 -33.21
C LEU A 32 37.00 31.90 -32.82
N VAL A 33 38.16 31.29 -32.62
CA VAL A 33 39.43 31.92 -32.21
C VAL A 33 40.61 31.22 -32.86
N GLN A 34 41.76 31.90 -32.96
CA GLN A 34 42.98 31.34 -33.53
C GLN A 34 43.95 30.90 -32.42
N SER A 35 44.35 29.63 -32.37
CA SER A 35 45.34 29.17 -31.38
C SER A 35 46.70 29.82 -31.60
N VAL A 36 47.39 30.15 -30.51
CA VAL A 36 48.79 30.62 -30.55
C VAL A 36 49.71 29.40 -30.76
N ALA A 37 50.64 29.52 -31.70
CA ALA A 37 51.60 28.48 -32.03
C ALA A 37 52.95 28.69 -31.32
N PRO A 38 53.76 27.64 -31.08
CA PRO A 38 55.06 27.72 -30.42
C PRO A 38 56.07 28.68 -31.06
N ASP A 39 55.93 28.92 -32.37
CA ASP A 39 56.78 29.74 -33.23
C ASP A 39 56.15 31.11 -33.55
N THR A 40 55.18 31.57 -32.76
CA THR A 40 54.51 32.85 -33.00
C THR A 40 55.41 34.03 -32.62
N GLU A 41 55.74 34.88 -33.59
CA GLU A 41 56.35 36.20 -33.39
C GLU A 41 55.32 37.29 -33.73
N ASP A 42 54.72 37.93 -32.71
CA ASP A 42 53.62 38.91 -32.87
C ASP A 42 54.02 40.35 -32.47
N GLY A 43 55.26 40.55 -32.02
CA GLY A 43 55.78 41.86 -31.58
C GLY A 43 55.20 42.41 -30.26
N LEU A 44 54.11 41.84 -29.75
CA LEU A 44 53.52 42.15 -28.43
C LEU A 44 54.00 41.21 -27.32
N PHE A 45 54.34 39.98 -27.68
CA PHE A 45 54.89 38.96 -26.80
C PHE A 45 55.69 37.96 -27.64
N ASP A 46 56.62 37.26 -26.99
CA ASP A 46 57.40 36.17 -27.56
C ASP A 46 56.96 34.85 -26.94
N VAL A 47 56.91 33.79 -27.76
CA VAL A 47 56.76 32.42 -27.28
C VAL A 47 58.15 31.80 -27.15
N LEU A 48 58.58 31.53 -25.93
CA LEU A 48 59.93 31.05 -25.63
C LEU A 48 59.88 29.58 -25.23
N ALA A 49 60.68 28.74 -25.86
CA ALA A 49 60.93 27.38 -25.38
C ALA A 49 61.60 27.45 -23.99
N THR A 50 61.12 26.65 -23.05
CA THR A 50 61.64 26.62 -21.68
C THR A 50 62.52 25.40 -21.48
N ASP A 51 63.73 25.59 -20.97
CA ASP A 51 64.65 24.51 -20.62
C ASP A 51 64.13 23.74 -19.40
N SER A 52 63.22 22.79 -19.64
CA SER A 52 62.72 21.91 -18.58
C SER A 52 63.68 20.74 -18.35
N SER A 53 64.00 20.45 -17.09
CA SER A 53 64.79 19.25 -16.71
C SER A 53 64.10 17.94 -17.09
N SER A 54 62.82 17.98 -17.43
CA SER A 54 61.99 16.86 -17.85
C SER A 54 62.05 16.53 -19.35
N GLY A 55 62.69 17.36 -20.18
CA GLY A 55 62.77 17.13 -21.63
C GLY A 55 61.43 17.26 -22.38
N ARG A 56 60.43 17.91 -21.77
CA ARG A 56 59.07 18.10 -22.32
C ARG A 56 59.02 19.41 -23.14
N PRO A 57 58.18 19.50 -24.20
CA PRO A 57 58.13 20.66 -25.11
C PRO A 57 57.34 21.84 -24.51
N PHE A 58 57.78 22.33 -23.35
CA PHE A 58 57.17 23.46 -22.67
C PHE A 58 57.62 24.79 -23.25
N HIS A 59 56.68 25.73 -23.27
CA HIS A 59 56.86 27.09 -23.75
C HIS A 59 56.29 28.08 -22.72
N ALA A 60 56.79 29.30 -22.71
CA ALA A 60 56.26 30.40 -21.93
C ALA A 60 55.98 31.60 -22.83
N LEU A 61 54.85 32.27 -22.63
CA LEU A 61 54.55 33.52 -23.31
C LEU A 61 55.08 34.69 -22.47
N ARG A 62 55.97 35.49 -23.04
CA ARG A 62 56.68 36.56 -22.33
C ARG A 62 56.53 37.89 -23.05
N ALA A 63 56.26 38.95 -22.29
CA ALA A 63 56.37 40.33 -22.75
C ALA A 63 57.23 41.12 -21.75
N GLY A 64 58.45 41.50 -22.16
CA GLY A 64 59.39 42.20 -21.27
C GLY A 64 59.80 41.36 -20.06
N ASN A 65 59.41 41.75 -18.85
CA ASN A 65 59.66 41.01 -17.60
C ASN A 65 58.42 40.29 -17.05
N THR A 66 57.41 40.12 -17.89
CA THR A 66 56.11 39.59 -17.51
C THR A 66 55.79 38.33 -18.31
N TYR A 67 55.30 37.30 -17.62
CA TYR A 67 54.86 36.04 -18.19
C TYR A 67 53.34 35.92 -18.14
N LEU A 68 52.76 35.23 -19.13
CA LEU A 68 51.35 34.82 -19.07
C LEU A 68 51.19 33.71 -18.03
N THR A 69 50.21 33.84 -17.13
CA THR A 69 49.87 32.79 -16.15
C THR A 69 48.47 32.23 -16.34
N ALA A 70 48.36 30.92 -16.17
CA ALA A 70 47.12 30.14 -16.15
C ALA A 70 46.94 29.45 -14.79
N ALA A 71 47.26 30.16 -13.70
CA ALA A 71 47.18 29.64 -12.34
C ALA A 71 45.76 29.13 -11.99
N PRO A 72 45.62 28.01 -11.26
CA PRO A 72 44.32 27.52 -10.78
C PRO A 72 43.49 28.59 -10.07
N GLY A 73 42.24 28.75 -10.50
CA GLY A 73 41.27 29.69 -9.90
C GLY A 73 41.27 31.12 -10.47
N TYR A 74 42.06 31.40 -11.51
CA TYR A 74 42.12 32.72 -12.16
C TYR A 74 41.85 32.63 -13.69
N GLU A 75 41.15 33.61 -14.27
CA GLU A 75 40.68 33.55 -15.67
C GLU A 75 41.76 33.78 -16.74
N MET A 76 42.83 34.53 -16.43
CA MET A 76 44.08 34.71 -17.18
C MET A 76 44.82 35.86 -16.49
N GLY A 77 46.14 35.77 -16.30
CA GLY A 77 46.86 36.84 -15.63
C GLY A 77 48.29 36.99 -16.08
N THR A 78 49.02 37.82 -15.33
CA THR A 78 50.43 38.06 -15.54
C THR A 78 51.25 37.72 -14.29
N ALA A 79 52.40 37.10 -14.46
CA ALA A 79 53.34 36.78 -13.39
C ALA A 79 54.73 37.39 -13.67
N SER A 80 55.45 37.73 -12.60
CA SER A 80 56.82 38.28 -12.68
C SER A 80 57.91 37.20 -12.74
N HIS A 81 57.54 35.93 -12.58
CA HIS A 81 58.45 34.78 -12.54
C HIS A 81 57.73 33.55 -13.07
N LEU A 82 58.50 32.61 -13.63
CA LEU A 82 58.00 31.39 -14.25
C LEU A 82 57.89 30.27 -13.20
N GLN A 83 56.68 29.80 -12.90
CA GLN A 83 56.40 28.59 -12.13
C GLN A 83 55.74 27.53 -13.03
N GLY A 84 55.39 26.37 -12.45
CA GLY A 84 54.82 25.24 -13.21
C GLY A 84 53.58 25.57 -14.05
N TRP A 85 52.71 26.47 -13.57
CA TRP A 85 51.45 26.86 -14.22
C TRP A 85 51.57 28.08 -15.17
N GLU A 86 52.77 28.65 -15.33
CA GLU A 86 53.12 29.58 -16.43
C GLU A 86 53.73 28.86 -17.64
N HIS A 87 53.93 27.55 -17.55
CA HIS A 87 54.30 26.73 -18.70
C HIS A 87 53.07 26.37 -19.54
N PHE A 88 53.27 26.31 -20.85
CA PHE A 88 52.29 25.82 -21.81
C PHE A 88 52.94 24.70 -22.63
N LEU A 89 52.26 23.56 -22.71
CA LEU A 89 52.74 22.41 -23.48
C LEU A 89 52.38 22.62 -24.96
N ALA A 90 53.35 22.45 -25.85
CA ALA A 90 53.09 22.44 -27.28
C ALA A 90 52.50 21.08 -27.71
N LEU A 91 51.26 21.06 -28.20
CA LEU A 91 50.59 19.86 -28.72
C LEU A 91 50.18 20.02 -30.19
N PRO A 92 50.29 18.96 -31.02
CA PRO A 92 49.77 18.99 -32.38
C PRO A 92 48.28 19.33 -32.39
N LEU A 93 47.88 20.26 -33.29
CA LEU A 93 46.48 20.66 -33.42
C LEU A 93 45.55 19.47 -33.74
N ALA A 94 46.09 18.44 -34.40
CA ALA A 94 45.39 17.21 -34.73
C ALA A 94 44.92 16.38 -33.52
N CYS A 95 45.51 16.58 -32.33
CA CYS A 95 45.13 15.88 -31.10
C CYS A 95 43.94 16.55 -30.38
N LEU A 96 43.60 17.80 -30.74
CA LEU A 96 42.54 18.56 -30.06
C LEU A 96 41.15 17.93 -30.17
N PRO A 97 40.71 17.35 -31.30
CA PRO A 97 39.42 16.69 -31.38
C PRO A 97 39.28 15.54 -30.37
N ASP A 98 40.33 14.72 -30.20
CA ASP A 98 40.35 13.61 -29.24
C ASP A 98 40.35 14.10 -27.80
N LEU A 99 41.23 15.05 -27.47
CA LEU A 99 41.31 15.65 -26.13
C LEU A 99 40.01 16.33 -25.73
N HIS A 100 39.41 17.09 -26.64
CA HIS A 100 38.12 17.73 -26.42
C HIS A 100 37.04 16.69 -26.12
N HIS A 101 36.95 15.64 -26.93
CA HIS A 101 35.92 14.62 -26.76
C HIS A 101 36.09 13.83 -25.46
N LEU A 102 37.32 13.44 -25.13
CA LEU A 102 37.65 12.74 -23.89
C LEU A 102 37.28 13.57 -22.66
N ALA A 103 37.64 14.86 -22.62
CA ALA A 103 37.41 15.72 -21.45
C ALA A 103 35.96 16.23 -21.31
N SER A 104 35.17 16.22 -22.39
CA SER A 104 33.80 16.78 -22.38
C SER A 104 32.73 15.79 -21.96
N CYS A 105 33.04 14.49 -21.99
CA CYS A 105 32.09 13.41 -21.75
C CYS A 105 32.38 12.67 -20.43
N VAL A 106 31.34 12.00 -19.90
CA VAL A 106 31.54 10.95 -18.90
C VAL A 106 31.77 9.65 -19.65
N TRP A 107 32.69 8.82 -19.16
CA TRP A 107 33.09 7.58 -19.78
C TRP A 107 32.97 6.43 -18.81
N HIS A 108 32.64 5.26 -19.33
CA HIS A 108 32.74 4.00 -18.61
C HIS A 108 34.14 3.41 -18.79
N VAL A 109 34.85 3.11 -17.70
CA VAL A 109 36.18 2.47 -17.72
C VAL A 109 35.99 0.96 -17.70
N SER A 110 36.37 0.31 -18.79
CA SER A 110 36.22 -1.15 -18.92
C SER A 110 37.03 -1.89 -17.84
N GLY A 111 36.35 -2.71 -17.04
CA GLY A 111 36.99 -3.58 -16.03
C GLY A 111 37.32 -2.94 -14.67
N ALA A 112 36.95 -1.67 -14.41
CA ALA A 112 37.22 -0.99 -13.15
C ALA A 112 35.94 -0.62 -12.37
N ARG A 113 36.03 -0.51 -11.02
CA ARG A 113 35.00 0.06 -10.14
C ARG A 113 35.65 1.15 -9.25
N PRO A 114 35.14 2.40 -9.17
CA PRO A 114 33.96 2.93 -9.86
C PRO A 114 34.16 2.97 -11.37
N SER A 115 33.11 2.62 -12.08
CA SER A 115 33.17 2.36 -13.51
C SER A 115 32.94 3.59 -14.37
N PHE A 116 32.55 4.74 -13.79
CA PHE A 116 32.28 5.98 -14.55
C PHE A 116 33.16 7.14 -14.08
N VAL A 117 33.79 7.82 -15.03
CA VAL A 117 34.73 8.92 -14.78
C VAL A 117 34.60 10.00 -15.85
N ARG A 118 34.84 11.25 -15.48
CA ARG A 118 35.11 12.32 -16.44
C ARG A 118 36.62 12.53 -16.49
N PRO A 119 37.28 12.26 -17.61
CA PRO A 119 38.69 12.60 -17.80
C PRO A 119 38.92 14.08 -17.55
N VAL A 120 39.99 14.41 -16.84
CA VAL A 120 40.40 15.79 -16.55
C VAL A 120 41.80 16.01 -17.08
N ILE A 121 42.05 17.20 -17.63
CA ILE A 121 43.39 17.61 -17.98
C ILE A 121 43.94 18.45 -16.83
N GLU A 122 44.97 17.93 -16.18
CA GLU A 122 45.66 18.58 -15.07
C GLU A 122 47.12 18.16 -15.11
N ASP A 123 48.04 19.05 -14.77
CA ASP A 123 49.48 18.77 -14.80
C ASP A 123 50.03 18.33 -16.15
N PHE A 124 49.41 18.87 -17.20
CA PHE A 124 49.71 18.50 -18.59
C PHE A 124 49.59 16.98 -18.82
N GLN A 125 48.70 16.34 -18.06
CA GLN A 125 48.36 14.94 -18.17
C GLN A 125 46.85 14.80 -18.38
N LEU A 126 46.44 13.81 -19.15
CA LEU A 126 45.06 13.33 -19.14
C LEU A 126 44.91 12.36 -17.96
N ARG A 127 44.09 12.72 -16.98
CA ARG A 127 43.84 11.91 -15.78
C ARG A 127 42.46 11.26 -15.87
N VAL A 128 42.42 9.97 -15.61
CA VAL A 128 41.23 9.12 -15.64
C VAL A 128 41.21 8.26 -14.38
N GLY A 129 40.60 8.77 -13.31
CA GLY A 129 40.72 8.15 -11.98
C GLY A 129 42.16 8.16 -11.50
N GLU A 130 42.72 7.01 -11.16
CA GLU A 130 44.14 6.85 -10.78
C GLU A 130 45.08 6.71 -11.99
N TRP A 131 44.54 6.47 -13.18
CA TRP A 131 45.33 6.35 -14.41
C TRP A 131 45.64 7.75 -14.97
N SER A 132 46.86 7.97 -15.43
CA SER A 132 47.29 9.25 -16.02
C SER A 132 48.32 9.05 -17.12
N VAL A 133 48.24 9.88 -18.15
CA VAL A 133 49.20 9.90 -19.26
C VAL A 133 49.59 11.34 -19.61
N GLU A 134 50.87 11.56 -19.88
CA GLU A 134 51.38 12.83 -20.41
C GLU A 134 50.75 13.12 -21.78
N LEU A 135 50.19 14.33 -21.96
CA LEU A 135 49.42 14.66 -23.16
C LEU A 135 50.21 14.51 -24.46
N GLU A 136 51.52 14.75 -24.44
CA GLU A 136 52.39 14.60 -25.60
C GLU A 136 52.69 13.14 -25.98
N ARG A 137 52.42 12.20 -25.07
CA ARG A 137 52.57 10.75 -25.29
C ARG A 137 51.22 10.06 -25.51
N LEU A 138 50.12 10.81 -25.42
CA LEU A 138 48.77 10.30 -25.54
C LEU A 138 48.55 9.69 -26.94
N ALA A 139 48.39 8.37 -26.98
CA ALA A 139 47.90 7.64 -28.13
C ALA A 139 46.43 7.30 -27.95
N VAL A 140 45.63 7.58 -28.98
CA VAL A 140 44.18 7.43 -28.96
C VAL A 140 43.72 6.65 -30.18
N ASP A 141 43.18 5.46 -29.96
CA ASP A 141 42.54 4.67 -31.01
C ASP A 141 41.02 4.71 -30.83
N ARG A 142 40.31 5.19 -31.86
CA ARG A 142 38.86 5.25 -31.88
C ARG A 142 38.28 3.95 -32.43
N ALA A 143 37.40 3.33 -31.67
CA ALA A 143 36.64 2.17 -32.13
C ALA A 143 35.34 2.60 -32.85
N PRO A 144 34.81 1.79 -33.79
CA PRO A 144 33.54 2.08 -34.47
C PRO A 144 32.32 2.17 -33.55
N ASP A 145 32.39 1.57 -32.36
CA ASP A 145 31.32 1.59 -31.34
C ASP A 145 31.31 2.87 -30.50
N GLY A 146 32.20 3.84 -30.80
CA GLY A 146 32.37 5.09 -30.07
C GLY A 146 33.29 4.98 -28.86
N SER A 147 33.87 3.81 -28.58
CA SER A 147 34.85 3.63 -27.52
C SER A 147 36.22 4.19 -27.90
N PHE A 148 37.00 4.54 -26.90
CA PHE A 148 38.37 5.03 -27.02
C PHE A 148 39.31 4.06 -26.33
N LEU A 149 40.39 3.66 -27.00
CA LEU A 149 41.54 3.02 -26.36
C LEU A 149 42.61 4.08 -26.16
N VAL A 150 42.97 4.32 -24.92
CA VAL A 150 43.92 5.37 -24.54
C VAL A 150 45.17 4.73 -23.95
N SER A 151 46.36 5.11 -24.44
CA SER A 151 47.62 4.56 -23.96
C SER A 151 48.78 5.56 -24.12
N ASP A 152 49.92 5.24 -23.50
CA ASP A 152 51.20 5.92 -23.70
C ASP A 152 52.28 4.99 -24.29
N GLY A 153 51.89 3.77 -24.66
CA GLY A 153 52.77 2.70 -25.12
C GLY A 153 53.63 2.01 -24.04
N GLN A 154 53.59 2.45 -22.79
CA GLN A 154 54.38 1.91 -21.67
C GLN A 154 53.53 1.34 -20.53
N THR A 155 52.32 1.87 -20.34
CA THR A 155 51.30 1.42 -19.38
C THR A 155 50.23 0.57 -20.06
N ALA A 156 49.44 -0.16 -19.26
CA ALA A 156 48.28 -0.88 -19.78
C ALA A 156 47.28 0.11 -20.39
N ALA A 157 46.88 -0.14 -21.63
CA ALA A 157 45.92 0.69 -22.34
C ALA A 157 44.56 0.67 -21.63
N LEU A 158 43.93 1.84 -21.52
CA LEU A 158 42.63 2.03 -20.89
C LEU A 158 41.54 2.09 -21.96
N LYS A 159 40.55 1.21 -21.88
CA LYS A 159 39.37 1.26 -22.74
C LYS A 159 38.26 2.08 -22.08
N LEU A 160 37.87 3.17 -22.74
CA LEU A 160 36.79 4.07 -22.36
C LEU A 160 35.58 3.87 -23.27
N GLU A 161 34.45 3.51 -22.69
CA GLU A 161 33.19 3.28 -23.39
C GLU A 161 32.24 4.47 -23.19
N PRO A 162 31.42 4.83 -24.18
CA PRO A 162 30.58 6.03 -24.12
C PRO A 162 29.50 5.95 -23.02
N CYS A 163 29.25 7.06 -22.33
CA CYS A 163 28.13 7.24 -21.41
C CYS A 163 27.27 8.46 -21.84
N PRO A 164 25.96 8.29 -22.15
CA PRO A 164 25.20 7.04 -22.11
C PRO A 164 25.69 6.02 -23.15
N SER A 165 25.49 4.73 -22.85
CA SER A 165 25.74 3.66 -23.83
C SER A 165 24.74 3.74 -24.99
N SER A 166 25.10 3.20 -26.15
CA SER A 166 24.20 3.17 -27.32
C SER A 166 22.81 2.55 -27.02
N PRO A 167 22.71 1.43 -26.27
CA PRO A 167 21.41 0.90 -25.84
C PRO A 167 20.58 1.88 -24.98
N LEU A 168 21.23 2.60 -24.06
CA LEU A 168 20.56 3.59 -23.20
C LEU A 168 20.10 4.79 -24.01
N GLN A 169 20.92 5.28 -24.94
CA GLN A 169 20.54 6.36 -25.84
C GLN A 169 19.31 5.97 -26.67
N SER A 170 19.32 4.77 -27.27
CA SER A 170 18.17 4.26 -28.03
C SER A 170 16.90 4.16 -27.16
N LEU A 171 17.02 3.70 -25.90
CA LEU A 171 15.90 3.65 -24.97
C LEU A 171 15.33 5.05 -24.72
N LEU A 172 16.18 6.04 -24.42
CA LEU A 172 15.75 7.41 -24.17
C LEU A 172 15.12 8.07 -25.40
N GLU A 173 15.61 7.76 -26.60
CA GLU A 173 15.02 8.24 -27.87
C GLU A 173 13.62 7.66 -28.11
N ASP A 174 13.41 6.38 -27.80
CA ASP A 174 12.10 5.74 -27.92
C ASP A 174 11.13 6.26 -26.86
N VAL A 175 11.57 6.44 -25.61
CA VAL A 175 10.78 7.09 -24.56
C VAL A 175 10.42 8.52 -24.97
N ARG A 176 11.36 9.28 -25.52
CA ARG A 176 11.11 10.63 -26.05
C ARG A 176 10.07 10.61 -27.18
N ARG A 177 10.04 9.57 -28.02
CA ARG A 177 9.02 9.41 -29.06
C ARG A 177 7.63 9.21 -28.45
N VAL A 178 7.50 8.34 -27.45
CA VAL A 178 6.24 8.12 -26.73
C VAL A 178 5.75 9.40 -26.07
N VAL A 179 6.63 10.09 -25.32
CA VAL A 179 6.29 11.36 -24.66
C VAL A 179 5.81 12.42 -25.66
N ARG A 180 6.38 12.45 -26.88
CA ARG A 180 5.98 13.38 -27.94
C ARG A 180 4.67 13.02 -28.63
N GLN A 181 4.37 11.73 -28.75
CA GLN A 181 3.09 11.27 -29.31
C GLN A 181 1.93 11.63 -28.39
N GLY A 182 2.20 11.80 -27.09
CA GLY A 182 1.20 12.15 -26.10
C GLY A 182 0.36 10.94 -25.71
N ASP A 183 -0.61 11.19 -24.84
CA ASP A 183 -1.44 10.11 -24.31
C ASP A 183 -2.57 9.71 -25.24
N PRO A 184 -2.69 8.43 -25.62
CA PRO A 184 -3.86 7.99 -26.38
C PRO A 184 -5.12 7.83 -25.52
N ASP A 185 -5.01 7.62 -24.19
CA ASP A 185 -6.19 7.36 -23.33
C ASP A 185 -6.02 7.86 -21.88
N PRO A 186 -6.27 9.16 -21.62
CA PRO A 186 -6.06 9.76 -20.30
C PRO A 186 -7.07 9.31 -19.26
N GLU A 187 -8.22 8.79 -19.67
CA GLU A 187 -9.32 8.44 -18.76
C GLU A 187 -9.07 7.14 -17.99
N VAL A 188 -8.16 6.28 -18.47
CA VAL A 188 -7.77 5.03 -17.79
C VAL A 188 -6.45 5.14 -17.03
N ARG A 189 -5.96 6.37 -16.82
CA ARG A 189 -4.75 6.61 -16.06
C ARG A 189 -5.00 6.56 -14.57
N ILE A 190 -4.43 5.55 -13.94
CA ILE A 190 -4.45 5.40 -12.48
C ILE A 190 -3.55 6.45 -11.81
N ARG A 191 -2.56 6.99 -12.53
CA ARG A 191 -1.54 7.93 -12.05
C ARG A 191 -1.18 8.93 -13.15
N ASP A 192 -0.51 10.03 -12.81
CA ASP A 192 0.07 11.01 -13.75
C ASP A 192 1.29 10.46 -14.52
N SER A 193 1.15 9.25 -15.07
CA SER A 193 2.25 8.39 -15.47
C SER A 193 3.08 8.96 -16.62
N TYR A 194 2.51 9.73 -17.57
CA TYR A 194 3.30 10.33 -18.65
C TYR A 194 4.13 11.55 -18.22
N ALA A 195 3.61 12.38 -17.31
CA ALA A 195 4.43 13.43 -16.70
C ALA A 195 5.54 12.79 -15.85
N GLY A 196 5.22 11.69 -15.17
CA GLY A 196 6.18 10.82 -14.51
C GLY A 196 7.22 10.24 -15.49
N LEU A 197 6.81 9.76 -16.66
CA LEU A 197 7.67 9.18 -17.69
C LEU A 197 8.64 10.23 -18.21
N GLN A 198 8.17 11.45 -18.48
CA GLN A 198 9.02 12.57 -18.85
C GLN A 198 10.01 12.93 -17.74
N SER A 199 9.56 12.96 -16.48
CA SER A 199 10.41 13.24 -15.31
C SER A 199 11.50 12.19 -15.13
N GLU A 200 11.16 10.89 -15.16
CA GLU A 200 12.15 9.82 -15.00
C GLU A 200 13.11 9.74 -16.19
N ALA A 201 12.61 9.92 -17.42
CA ALA A 201 13.47 10.02 -18.59
C ALA A 201 14.44 11.21 -18.51
N PHE A 202 13.99 12.36 -18.01
CA PHE A 202 14.84 13.53 -17.78
C PHE A 202 15.91 13.25 -16.72
N LYS A 203 15.56 12.59 -15.60
CA LYS A 203 16.52 12.22 -14.56
C LYS A 203 17.59 11.25 -15.07
N VAL A 204 17.19 10.27 -15.88
CA VAL A 204 18.13 9.34 -16.53
C VAL A 204 19.02 10.07 -17.54
N ALA A 205 18.48 11.02 -18.32
CA ALA A 205 19.27 11.82 -19.24
C ALA A 205 20.25 12.77 -18.54
N LEU A 206 19.91 13.26 -17.34
CA LEU A 206 20.78 14.10 -16.52
C LEU A 206 21.92 13.31 -15.87
N PHE A 207 21.64 12.06 -15.49
CA PHE A 207 22.60 11.16 -14.84
C PHE A 207 22.67 9.79 -15.56
N PRO A 208 23.19 9.74 -16.80
CA PRO A 208 23.20 8.52 -17.61
C PRO A 208 24.11 7.40 -17.08
N HIS A 209 24.95 7.72 -16.09
CA HIS A 209 25.81 6.78 -15.37
C HIS A 209 25.12 6.12 -14.18
N ASP A 210 24.01 6.69 -13.67
CA ASP A 210 23.25 6.15 -12.55
C ASP A 210 22.18 5.17 -13.08
N LEU A 211 22.63 3.98 -13.47
CA LEU A 211 21.78 2.94 -14.06
C LEU A 211 20.72 2.42 -13.09
N SER A 212 20.90 2.62 -11.77
CA SER A 212 19.88 2.28 -10.77
C SER A 212 18.57 3.03 -10.98
N ARG A 213 18.59 4.18 -11.67
CA ARG A 213 17.38 4.94 -12.03
C ARG A 213 16.49 4.23 -13.04
N LEU A 214 17.05 3.28 -13.80
CA LEU A 214 16.33 2.59 -14.85
C LEU A 214 15.19 1.71 -14.31
N ARG A 215 15.25 1.20 -13.06
CA ARG A 215 14.08 0.56 -12.43
C ARG A 215 12.88 1.50 -12.27
N TYR A 216 13.10 2.77 -11.95
CA TYR A 216 12.02 3.74 -11.80
C TYR A 216 11.45 4.12 -13.16
N LEU A 217 12.32 4.27 -14.17
CA LEU A 217 11.89 4.42 -15.56
C LEU A 217 11.07 3.19 -16.02
N ALA A 218 11.47 1.99 -15.63
CA ALA A 218 10.72 0.78 -15.96
C ALA A 218 9.34 0.76 -15.30
N LEU A 219 9.26 1.08 -14.01
CA LEU A 219 7.99 1.16 -13.27
C LEU A 219 7.03 2.16 -13.91
N ILE A 220 7.51 3.36 -14.26
CA ILE A 220 6.64 4.37 -14.87
C ILE A 220 6.26 4.00 -16.31
N CYS A 221 7.13 3.30 -17.04
CA CYS A 221 6.76 2.70 -18.33
C CYS A 221 5.63 1.67 -18.16
N VAL A 222 5.66 0.83 -17.11
CA VAL A 222 4.56 -0.10 -16.81
C VAL A 222 3.25 0.65 -16.54
N ASP A 223 3.30 1.73 -15.75
CA ASP A 223 2.12 2.57 -15.48
C ASP A 223 1.58 3.27 -16.74
N CYS A 224 2.43 3.52 -17.75
CA CYS A 224 2.03 4.06 -19.05
C CYS A 224 1.55 2.98 -20.04
N GLY A 225 1.66 1.69 -19.70
CA GLY A 225 1.39 0.58 -20.62
C GLY A 225 2.54 0.27 -21.60
N GLU A 226 3.68 0.95 -21.49
CA GLU A 226 4.86 0.81 -22.36
C GLU A 226 5.75 -0.37 -21.93
N LEU A 227 5.19 -1.59 -21.95
CA LEU A 227 5.84 -2.79 -21.39
C LEU A 227 7.16 -3.16 -22.08
N ALA A 228 7.29 -2.86 -23.37
CA ALA A 228 8.52 -3.10 -24.12
C ALA A 228 9.67 -2.18 -23.65
N LEU A 229 9.36 -0.91 -23.40
CA LEU A 229 10.32 0.06 -22.85
C LEU A 229 10.70 -0.29 -21.41
N ALA A 230 9.72 -0.72 -20.60
CA ALA A 230 9.98 -1.22 -19.26
C ALA A 230 10.97 -2.40 -19.27
N GLY A 231 10.79 -3.35 -20.19
CA GLY A 231 11.66 -4.52 -20.30
C GLY A 231 13.09 -4.16 -20.66
N ARG A 232 13.27 -3.23 -21.60
CA ARG A 232 14.60 -2.73 -22.00
C ARG A 232 15.28 -1.96 -20.88
N ALA A 233 14.54 -1.12 -20.15
CA ALA A 233 15.08 -0.40 -19.00
C ALA A 233 15.58 -1.36 -17.91
N LEU A 234 14.82 -2.42 -17.61
CA LEU A 234 15.24 -3.43 -16.64
C LEU A 234 16.41 -4.28 -17.09
N GLU A 235 16.46 -4.63 -18.37
CA GLU A 235 17.60 -5.34 -18.93
C GLU A 235 18.89 -4.55 -18.72
N LEU A 236 18.84 -3.23 -18.97
CA LEU A 236 19.98 -2.34 -18.76
C LEU A 236 20.36 -2.14 -17.28
N ASP A 237 19.40 -1.98 -16.36
CA ASP A 237 19.69 -1.90 -14.90
C ASP A 237 20.38 -3.18 -14.42
N ARG A 238 19.88 -4.34 -14.87
CA ARG A 238 20.36 -5.66 -14.43
C ARG A 238 21.77 -5.99 -14.91
N LEU A 239 22.25 -5.39 -16.01
CA LEU A 239 23.64 -5.55 -16.45
C LEU A 239 24.63 -5.00 -15.43
N ASP A 240 24.26 -3.95 -14.69
CA ASP A 240 25.11 -3.32 -13.68
C ASP A 240 24.82 -3.83 -12.27
N ASN A 241 23.54 -4.09 -11.97
CA ASN A 241 23.07 -4.53 -10.67
C ASN A 241 22.22 -5.81 -10.75
N PRO A 242 22.80 -7.01 -10.90
CA PRO A 242 22.06 -8.27 -11.01
C PRO A 242 21.52 -8.77 -9.65
N GLY A 243 20.89 -7.88 -8.87
CA GLY A 243 20.31 -8.21 -7.58
C GLY A 243 19.03 -9.08 -7.68
N PRO A 244 18.69 -9.81 -6.61
CA PRO A 244 17.50 -10.68 -6.58
C PRO A 244 16.20 -9.92 -6.89
N ASP A 245 16.05 -8.70 -6.39
CA ASP A 245 14.83 -7.90 -6.54
C ASP A 245 14.60 -7.45 -8.01
N LEU A 246 15.65 -7.15 -8.78
CA LEU A 246 15.52 -6.84 -10.22
C LEU A 246 15.18 -8.07 -11.05
N HIS A 247 15.68 -9.25 -10.67
CA HIS A 247 15.25 -10.50 -11.28
C HIS A 247 13.78 -10.78 -10.97
N TYR A 248 13.32 -10.53 -9.75
CA TYR A 248 11.91 -10.65 -9.41
C TYR A 248 11.03 -9.67 -10.21
N PHE A 249 11.43 -8.40 -10.31
CA PHE A 249 10.72 -7.44 -11.17
C PHE A 249 10.69 -7.91 -12.64
N SER A 250 11.81 -8.42 -13.16
CA SER A 250 11.85 -8.98 -14.52
C SER A 250 10.89 -10.17 -14.68
N ALA A 251 10.73 -11.01 -13.65
CA ALA A 251 9.77 -12.10 -13.65
C ALA A 251 8.32 -11.59 -13.70
N LEU A 252 7.98 -10.59 -12.87
CA LEU A 252 6.66 -9.95 -12.86
C LEU A 252 6.33 -9.32 -14.22
N LEU A 253 7.27 -8.59 -14.81
CA LEU A 253 7.08 -7.97 -16.11
C LEU A 253 6.96 -9.00 -17.24
N ALA A 254 7.78 -10.05 -17.22
CA ALA A 254 7.69 -11.14 -18.18
C ALA A 254 6.32 -11.84 -18.11
N MET A 255 5.82 -12.11 -16.89
CA MET A 255 4.48 -12.65 -16.66
C MET A 255 3.40 -11.70 -17.19
N ARG A 256 3.48 -10.40 -16.91
CA ARG A 256 2.56 -9.37 -17.45
C ARG A 256 2.53 -9.32 -18.97
N CYS A 257 3.66 -9.62 -19.62
CA CYS A 257 3.77 -9.71 -21.08
C CYS A 257 3.32 -11.07 -21.66
N GLY A 258 2.82 -12.00 -20.84
CA GLY A 258 2.49 -13.36 -21.25
C GLY A 258 3.70 -14.26 -21.58
N ARG A 259 4.92 -13.83 -21.22
CA ARG A 259 6.17 -14.59 -21.44
C ARG A 259 6.46 -15.49 -20.24
N TYR A 260 5.58 -16.44 -19.97
CA TYR A 260 5.64 -17.27 -18.77
C TYR A 260 6.92 -18.11 -18.60
N PRO A 261 7.51 -18.72 -19.66
CA PRO A 261 8.79 -19.44 -19.51
C PRO A 261 9.91 -18.52 -19.01
N GLN A 262 10.00 -17.32 -19.59
CA GLN A 262 10.97 -16.31 -19.18
C GLN A 262 10.72 -15.81 -17.75
N ALA A 263 9.44 -15.68 -17.35
CA ALA A 263 9.09 -15.35 -15.97
C ALA A 263 9.57 -16.41 -14.98
N ALA A 264 9.46 -17.70 -15.34
CA ALA A 264 9.94 -18.80 -14.51
C ALA A 264 11.47 -18.82 -14.39
N GLU A 265 12.19 -18.55 -15.48
CA GLU A 265 13.65 -18.42 -15.47
C GLU A 265 14.10 -17.29 -14.55
N PHE A 266 13.50 -16.09 -14.69
CA PHE A 266 13.83 -14.96 -13.84
C PHE A 266 13.49 -15.20 -12.37
N LEU A 267 12.35 -15.84 -12.06
CA LEU A 267 12.00 -16.18 -10.69
C LEU A 267 13.02 -17.15 -10.08
N SER A 268 13.42 -18.19 -10.83
CA SER A 268 14.41 -19.16 -10.37
C SER A 268 15.70 -18.46 -9.95
N VAL A 269 16.21 -17.57 -10.80
CA VAL A 269 17.40 -16.77 -10.49
C VAL A 269 17.18 -15.85 -9.29
N ALA A 270 16.02 -15.18 -9.21
CA ALA A 270 15.69 -14.31 -8.08
C ALA A 270 15.72 -15.07 -6.74
N LEU A 271 15.12 -16.27 -6.69
CA LEU A 271 15.10 -17.12 -5.50
C LEU A 271 16.50 -17.61 -5.11
N THR A 272 17.31 -18.05 -6.08
CA THR A 272 18.69 -18.49 -5.84
C THR A 272 19.57 -17.35 -5.30
N LEU A 273 19.45 -16.14 -5.85
CA LEU A 273 20.23 -14.99 -5.40
C LEU A 273 19.78 -14.49 -4.03
N ARG A 274 18.47 -14.52 -3.73
CA ARG A 274 17.93 -14.03 -2.44
C ARG A 274 18.21 -14.99 -1.29
N PHE A 275 18.20 -16.29 -1.57
CA PHE A 275 18.30 -17.35 -0.57
C PHE A 275 19.38 -18.38 -0.95
N PRO A 276 20.66 -17.98 -1.02
CA PRO A 276 21.74 -18.86 -1.49
C PRO A 276 21.94 -20.11 -0.61
N ASP A 277 21.62 -20.02 0.68
CA ASP A 277 21.81 -21.10 1.66
C ASP A 277 20.55 -21.96 1.89
N ARG A 278 19.52 -21.82 1.05
CA ARG A 278 18.25 -22.54 1.18
C ARG A 278 17.95 -23.39 -0.07
N ASP A 279 17.54 -24.63 0.15
CA ASP A 279 17.00 -25.45 -0.93
C ASP A 279 15.55 -25.06 -1.20
N LEU A 280 15.32 -24.30 -2.28
CA LEU A 280 14.01 -23.84 -2.73
C LEU A 280 13.57 -24.54 -4.03
N ARG A 281 14.14 -25.71 -4.36
CA ARG A 281 13.83 -26.43 -5.60
C ARG A 281 12.35 -26.80 -5.73
N ASP A 282 11.71 -27.21 -4.64
CA ASP A 282 10.28 -27.54 -4.65
C ASP A 282 9.41 -26.30 -4.91
N LEU A 283 9.76 -25.16 -4.30
CA LEU A 283 9.08 -23.88 -4.51
C LEU A 283 9.25 -23.40 -5.96
N ALA A 284 10.49 -23.42 -6.48
CA ALA A 284 10.79 -23.04 -7.85
C ALA A 284 10.08 -23.98 -8.85
N GLY A 285 10.08 -25.29 -8.59
CA GLY A 285 9.38 -26.29 -9.40
C GLY A 285 7.88 -26.09 -9.42
N TYR A 286 7.28 -25.75 -8.27
CA TYR A 286 5.86 -25.41 -8.17
C TYR A 286 5.49 -24.21 -9.06
N PHE A 287 6.23 -23.10 -8.95
CA PHE A 287 5.95 -21.92 -9.77
C PHE A 287 6.25 -22.15 -11.25
N HIS A 288 7.35 -22.85 -11.57
CA HIS A 288 7.67 -23.22 -12.94
C HIS A 288 6.52 -24.01 -13.58
N ALA A 289 6.01 -25.05 -12.90
CA ALA A 289 4.92 -25.86 -13.42
C ALA A 289 3.64 -25.04 -13.69
N ARG A 290 3.30 -24.08 -12.84
CA ARG A 290 2.11 -23.23 -13.03
C ARG A 290 2.32 -22.17 -14.12
N LEU A 291 3.48 -21.52 -14.16
CA LEU A 291 3.82 -20.57 -15.22
C LEU A 291 3.84 -21.26 -16.60
N MET A 292 4.36 -22.49 -16.70
CA MET A 292 4.33 -23.24 -17.96
C MET A 292 2.93 -23.62 -18.43
N LYS A 293 1.91 -23.60 -17.54
CA LYS A 293 0.49 -23.73 -17.91
C LYS A 293 -0.14 -22.40 -18.35
N GLY A 294 0.62 -21.31 -18.33
CA GLY A 294 0.13 -19.97 -18.66
C GLY A 294 -0.64 -19.31 -17.52
N GLU A 295 -0.42 -19.73 -16.27
CA GLU A 295 -1.05 -19.12 -15.10
C GLU A 295 -0.21 -17.95 -14.57
N ASN A 296 -0.87 -16.92 -14.05
CA ASN A 296 -0.27 -15.76 -13.37
C ASN A 296 0.19 -16.13 -11.95
N ALA A 297 0.98 -17.20 -11.82
CA ALA A 297 1.27 -17.82 -10.54
C ALA A 297 2.06 -16.92 -9.57
N LEU A 298 2.77 -15.90 -10.05
CA LEU A 298 3.59 -15.04 -9.19
C LEU A 298 2.77 -14.23 -8.16
N PHE A 299 1.45 -14.08 -8.34
CA PHE A 299 0.55 -13.54 -7.30
C PHE A 299 0.65 -14.30 -5.97
N LEU A 300 0.94 -15.60 -6.03
CA LEU A 300 0.96 -16.48 -4.86
C LEU A 300 2.31 -16.47 -4.15
N LEU A 301 3.36 -15.90 -4.76
CA LEU A 301 4.73 -15.99 -4.23
C LEU A 301 4.87 -15.37 -2.83
N PRO A 302 4.35 -14.16 -2.55
CA PRO A 302 4.49 -13.55 -1.23
C PRO A 302 3.94 -14.43 -0.09
N ASP A 303 2.76 -15.03 -0.28
CA ASP A 303 2.15 -15.92 0.71
C ASP A 303 2.98 -17.20 0.92
N HIS A 304 3.57 -17.75 -0.14
CA HIS A 304 4.44 -18.92 -0.02
C HIS A 304 5.73 -18.59 0.74
N LEU A 305 6.35 -17.44 0.46
CA LEU A 305 7.53 -16.99 1.20
C LEU A 305 7.20 -16.77 2.67
N HIS A 306 6.07 -16.12 2.97
CA HIS A 306 5.61 -15.90 4.34
C HIS A 306 5.39 -17.21 5.11
N ARG A 307 4.72 -18.20 4.50
CA ARG A 307 4.51 -19.53 5.12
C ARG A 307 5.82 -20.27 5.40
N LEU A 308 6.87 -20.01 4.62
CA LEU A 308 8.20 -20.58 4.81
C LEU A 308 9.06 -19.74 5.80
N GLY A 309 8.54 -18.65 6.35
CA GLY A 309 9.28 -17.73 7.21
C GLY A 309 10.41 -16.99 6.48
N LEU A 310 10.27 -16.82 5.16
CA LEU A 310 11.27 -16.16 4.31
C LEU A 310 10.91 -14.68 4.11
N ALA A 311 11.95 -13.84 4.01
CA ALA A 311 11.77 -12.42 3.74
C ALA A 311 11.16 -12.19 2.35
N PRO A 312 10.22 -11.26 2.19
CA PRO A 312 9.67 -10.93 0.88
C PRO A 312 10.72 -10.23 -0.02
N PHE A 313 10.41 -10.16 -1.32
CA PHE A 313 11.06 -9.24 -2.25
C PHE A 313 10.55 -7.82 -2.04
N ASP A 314 11.22 -6.83 -2.65
CA ASP A 314 10.79 -5.43 -2.63
C ASP A 314 9.35 -5.26 -3.14
N ASP A 315 8.49 -4.66 -2.31
CA ASP A 315 7.05 -4.48 -2.57
C ASP A 315 6.76 -3.37 -3.59
N MET A 316 7.75 -2.54 -3.92
CA MET A 316 7.64 -1.51 -4.95
C MET A 316 7.23 -2.11 -6.30
N PHE A 317 7.68 -3.33 -6.60
CA PHE A 317 7.43 -4.01 -7.87
C PHE A 317 6.04 -4.65 -7.95
N ASP A 318 5.35 -4.82 -6.82
CA ASP A 318 3.96 -5.31 -6.81
C ASP A 318 3.01 -4.38 -7.55
N ARG A 319 3.41 -3.12 -7.81
CA ARG A 319 2.68 -2.19 -8.69
C ARG A 319 2.45 -2.76 -10.10
N VAL A 320 3.34 -3.63 -10.58
CA VAL A 320 3.23 -4.28 -11.90
C VAL A 320 2.06 -5.26 -11.95
N LEU A 321 1.60 -5.72 -10.80
CA LEU A 321 0.53 -6.70 -10.65
C LEU A 321 -0.87 -6.09 -10.70
N MET A 322 -1.01 -4.76 -10.69
CA MET A 322 -2.32 -4.12 -10.59
C MET A 322 -2.48 -2.89 -11.49
N PRO A 323 -3.48 -2.85 -12.39
CA PRO A 323 -4.34 -3.95 -12.80
C PRO A 323 -3.59 -4.89 -13.73
N MET A 324 -3.93 -6.18 -13.70
CA MET A 324 -3.29 -7.20 -14.52
C MET A 324 -4.33 -7.97 -15.34
N PRO A 325 -4.07 -8.24 -16.64
CA PRO A 325 -4.88 -9.17 -17.40
C PRO A 325 -4.72 -10.59 -16.87
N LEU A 326 -5.80 -11.13 -16.31
CA LEU A 326 -5.87 -12.50 -15.84
C LEU A 326 -5.96 -13.47 -17.02
N ALA A 327 -5.23 -14.57 -16.95
CA ALA A 327 -5.28 -15.61 -17.95
C ALA A 327 -6.59 -16.41 -17.82
N GLY A 328 -7.14 -16.88 -18.95
CA GLY A 328 -8.31 -17.75 -18.94
C GLY A 328 -8.10 -19.02 -18.09
N GLY A 329 -6.87 -19.54 -18.10
CA GLY A 329 -6.44 -20.70 -17.31
C GLY A 329 -6.11 -20.43 -15.84
N ASP A 330 -6.16 -19.17 -15.36
CA ASP A 330 -5.88 -18.86 -13.97
C ASP A 330 -6.87 -19.58 -13.04
N ALA A 331 -6.30 -20.37 -12.12
CA ALA A 331 -7.06 -21.08 -11.11
C ALA A 331 -7.69 -20.13 -10.08
N ARG A 332 -8.66 -20.67 -9.33
CA ARG A 332 -9.47 -19.90 -8.36
C ARG A 332 -8.61 -19.19 -7.31
N ASP A 333 -7.50 -19.79 -6.87
CA ASP A 333 -6.59 -19.21 -5.88
C ASP A 333 -5.88 -17.95 -6.39
N ILE A 334 -5.41 -17.94 -7.64
CA ILE A 334 -4.82 -16.76 -8.29
C ILE A 334 -5.88 -15.65 -8.41
N ARG A 335 -7.08 -16.00 -8.89
CA ARG A 335 -8.19 -15.04 -9.02
C ARG A 335 -8.62 -14.48 -7.67
N GLN A 336 -8.58 -15.29 -6.62
CA GLN A 336 -8.90 -14.88 -5.25
C GLN A 336 -7.88 -13.86 -4.74
N ILE A 337 -6.58 -14.13 -4.88
CA ILE A 337 -5.52 -13.20 -4.48
C ILE A 337 -5.58 -11.91 -5.30
N TYR A 338 -5.80 -12.00 -6.60
CA TYR A 338 -5.96 -10.82 -7.44
C TYR A 338 -7.14 -9.95 -6.96
N GLY A 339 -8.32 -10.56 -6.74
CA GLY A 339 -9.50 -9.84 -6.25
C GLY A 339 -9.25 -9.15 -4.91
N HIS A 340 -8.59 -9.85 -3.98
CA HIS A 340 -8.21 -9.29 -2.68
C HIS A 340 -7.29 -8.08 -2.83
N ARG A 341 -6.20 -8.22 -3.58
CA ARG A 341 -5.27 -7.10 -3.86
C ARG A 341 -5.97 -5.95 -4.60
N PHE A 342 -6.92 -6.25 -5.48
CA PHE A 342 -7.67 -5.25 -6.21
C PHE A 342 -8.55 -4.41 -5.26
N GLU A 343 -9.30 -5.08 -4.38
CA GLU A 343 -10.11 -4.41 -3.36
C GLU A 343 -9.24 -3.52 -2.45
N GLU A 344 -8.12 -4.03 -1.94
CA GLU A 344 -7.18 -3.25 -1.11
C GLU A 344 -6.60 -2.05 -1.86
N THR A 345 -6.19 -2.24 -3.12
CA THR A 345 -5.62 -1.16 -3.94
C THR A 345 -6.66 -0.09 -4.21
N SER A 346 -7.88 -0.50 -4.58
CA SER A 346 -9.00 0.40 -4.84
C SER A 346 -9.29 1.31 -3.65
N LEU A 347 -9.33 0.76 -2.43
CA LEU A 347 -9.58 1.51 -1.20
C LEU A 347 -8.54 2.60 -0.92
N ARG A 348 -7.27 2.37 -1.28
CA ARG A 348 -6.16 3.31 -1.05
C ARG A 348 -6.08 4.43 -2.10
N LEU A 349 -6.78 4.30 -3.22
CA LEU A 349 -6.78 5.30 -4.28
C LEU A 349 -7.86 6.37 -4.06
N GLY A 350 -7.53 7.62 -4.44
CA GLY A 350 -8.50 8.70 -4.58
C GLY A 350 -9.51 8.43 -5.71
N MET A 351 -10.60 9.21 -5.77
CA MET A 351 -11.74 8.93 -6.64
C MET A 351 -11.37 8.75 -8.13
N ASP A 352 -10.60 9.70 -8.71
CA ASP A 352 -10.25 9.66 -10.13
C ASP A 352 -9.34 8.47 -10.48
N ALA A 353 -8.29 8.26 -9.69
CA ALA A 353 -7.37 7.12 -9.84
C ALA A 353 -8.10 5.78 -9.67
N ARG A 354 -9.07 5.70 -8.75
CA ARG A 354 -9.90 4.52 -8.54
C ARG A 354 -10.82 4.27 -9.75
N LYS A 355 -11.44 5.31 -10.33
CA LYS A 355 -12.27 5.19 -11.53
C LYS A 355 -11.46 4.67 -12.71
N ALA A 356 -10.26 5.22 -12.92
CA ALA A 356 -9.33 4.74 -13.94
C ALA A 356 -8.93 3.28 -13.74
N LEU A 357 -8.63 2.87 -12.49
CA LEU A 357 -8.33 1.47 -12.14
C LEU A 357 -9.50 0.54 -12.51
N LEU A 358 -10.72 0.92 -12.15
CA LEU A 358 -11.94 0.13 -12.42
C LEU A 358 -12.22 0.00 -13.92
N LEU A 359 -12.03 1.07 -14.70
CA LEU A 359 -12.17 1.04 -16.14
C LEU A 359 -11.12 0.16 -16.80
N LEU A 360 -9.85 0.29 -16.39
CA LEU A 360 -8.75 -0.49 -16.93
C LEU A 360 -8.88 -1.99 -16.59
N ASP A 361 -9.23 -2.32 -15.36
CA ASP A 361 -9.49 -3.70 -14.95
C ASP A 361 -10.68 -4.32 -15.70
N ARG A 362 -11.77 -3.56 -15.90
CA ARG A 362 -12.91 -4.04 -16.70
C ARG A 362 -12.52 -4.33 -18.15
N ARG A 363 -11.60 -3.56 -18.73
CA ARG A 363 -11.07 -3.83 -20.08
C ARG A 363 -10.23 -5.10 -20.13
N PHE A 364 -9.42 -5.35 -19.11
CA PHE A 364 -8.58 -6.54 -19.03
C PHE A 364 -9.35 -7.82 -18.70
N ASN A 365 -10.25 -7.74 -17.71
CA ASN A 365 -10.81 -8.91 -17.04
C ASN A 365 -12.32 -9.05 -17.24
N GLY A 366 -12.96 -8.10 -17.93
CA GLY A 366 -14.41 -8.05 -18.07
C GLY A 366 -15.09 -7.70 -16.76
N GLU A 367 -16.34 -8.16 -16.60
CA GLU A 367 -17.10 -7.95 -15.37
C GLU A 367 -16.73 -9.01 -14.32
N SER A 368 -16.22 -8.56 -13.18
CA SER A 368 -15.80 -9.38 -12.04
C SER A 368 -16.48 -8.93 -10.75
N TYR A 369 -16.47 -9.78 -9.72
CA TYR A 369 -17.10 -9.40 -8.44
C TYR A 369 -16.39 -8.22 -7.78
N TRP A 370 -15.04 -8.18 -7.77
CA TRP A 370 -14.27 -7.09 -7.16
C TRP A 370 -14.49 -5.77 -7.89
N ASN A 371 -14.60 -5.81 -9.23
CA ASN A 371 -14.87 -4.64 -10.03
C ASN A 371 -16.28 -4.10 -9.75
N ALA A 372 -17.29 -4.98 -9.73
CA ALA A 372 -18.66 -4.60 -9.40
C ALA A 372 -18.77 -4.06 -7.96
N LEU A 373 -18.15 -4.71 -6.99
CA LEU A 373 -18.13 -4.32 -5.58
C LEU A 373 -17.51 -2.92 -5.41
N CYS A 374 -16.32 -2.69 -5.97
CA CYS A 374 -15.62 -1.42 -5.89
C CYS A 374 -16.36 -0.28 -6.62
N ASN A 375 -17.00 -0.55 -7.77
CA ASN A 375 -17.91 0.40 -8.39
C ASN A 375 -19.08 0.72 -7.46
N GLY A 376 -19.66 -0.30 -6.81
CA GLY A 376 -20.71 -0.12 -5.81
C GLY A 376 -20.31 0.88 -4.72
N HIS A 377 -19.11 0.73 -4.14
CA HIS A 377 -18.60 1.68 -3.15
C HIS A 377 -18.44 3.11 -3.70
N GLN A 378 -17.97 3.26 -4.95
CA GLN A 378 -17.88 4.59 -5.56
C GLN A 378 -19.24 5.26 -5.69
N TYR A 379 -20.23 4.56 -6.25
CA TYR A 379 -21.57 5.10 -6.39
C TYR A 379 -22.26 5.33 -5.05
N TRP A 380 -21.98 4.49 -4.05
CA TRP A 380 -22.49 4.67 -2.70
C TRP A 380 -21.99 5.97 -2.07
N LEU A 381 -20.68 6.20 -2.09
CA LEU A 381 -20.06 7.40 -1.54
C LEU A 381 -20.40 8.67 -2.35
N ALA A 382 -20.80 8.52 -3.61
CA ALA A 382 -21.35 9.58 -4.44
C ALA A 382 -22.86 9.82 -4.21
N GLU A 383 -23.47 9.17 -3.22
CA GLU A 383 -24.90 9.22 -2.89
C GLU A 383 -25.83 8.69 -4.00
N GLU A 384 -25.30 7.99 -5.00
CA GLU A 384 -26.04 7.34 -6.09
C GLU A 384 -26.54 5.93 -5.70
N THR A 385 -27.32 5.86 -4.61
CA THR A 385 -27.75 4.59 -3.99
C THR A 385 -28.34 3.57 -4.98
N PRO A 386 -29.28 3.92 -5.89
CA PRO A 386 -29.84 2.93 -6.82
C PRO A 386 -28.82 2.32 -7.79
N THR A 387 -27.78 3.06 -8.15
CA THR A 387 -26.68 2.56 -8.99
C THR A 387 -25.74 1.69 -8.17
N ALA A 388 -25.42 2.09 -6.94
CA ALA A 388 -24.64 1.29 -6.00
C ALA A 388 -25.28 -0.08 -5.75
N ASP A 389 -26.59 -0.11 -5.47
CA ASP A 389 -27.34 -1.34 -5.20
C ASP A 389 -27.32 -2.32 -6.39
N ARG A 390 -27.40 -1.82 -7.62
CA ARG A 390 -27.25 -2.66 -8.83
C ARG A 390 -25.86 -3.30 -8.90
N HIS A 391 -24.83 -2.53 -8.60
CA HIS A 391 -23.46 -3.03 -8.55
C HIS A 391 -23.25 -4.07 -7.44
N TYR A 392 -23.82 -3.85 -6.25
CA TYR A 392 -23.76 -4.84 -5.16
C TYR A 392 -24.51 -6.14 -5.49
N ALA A 393 -25.68 -6.06 -6.14
CA ALA A 393 -26.40 -7.24 -6.60
C ALA A 393 -25.57 -8.03 -7.63
N THR A 394 -24.94 -7.35 -8.59
CA THR A 394 -24.01 -7.96 -9.54
C THR A 394 -22.81 -8.60 -8.83
N ALA A 395 -22.19 -7.90 -7.87
CA ALA A 395 -21.06 -8.41 -7.11
C ALA A 395 -21.42 -9.69 -6.35
N LYS A 396 -22.57 -9.71 -5.63
CA LYS A 396 -23.08 -10.91 -4.94
C LYS A 396 -23.26 -12.08 -5.90
N MET A 397 -23.95 -11.86 -7.03
CA MET A 397 -24.18 -12.89 -8.04
C MET A 397 -22.85 -13.46 -8.57
N LEU A 398 -21.89 -12.59 -8.90
CA LEU A 398 -20.59 -13.00 -9.44
C LEU A 398 -19.74 -13.73 -8.41
N ALA A 399 -19.74 -13.28 -7.15
CA ALA A 399 -19.02 -13.94 -6.05
C ALA A 399 -19.53 -15.38 -5.84
N ILE A 400 -20.85 -15.57 -5.74
CA ILE A 400 -21.45 -16.90 -5.59
C ILE A 400 -21.14 -17.79 -6.81
N ARG A 401 -21.33 -17.27 -8.03
CA ARG A 401 -21.11 -18.03 -9.27
C ARG A 401 -19.65 -18.49 -9.44
N THR A 402 -18.70 -17.64 -9.07
CA THR A 402 -17.27 -17.93 -9.22
C THR A 402 -16.67 -18.62 -7.98
N GLY A 403 -17.40 -18.66 -6.87
CA GLY A 403 -16.90 -19.09 -5.57
C GLY A 403 -15.84 -18.16 -5.00
N LEU A 404 -15.69 -16.93 -5.47
CA LEU A 404 -14.68 -16.01 -4.93
C LEU A 404 -15.24 -15.24 -3.73
N MET A 405 -14.38 -15.03 -2.74
CA MET A 405 -14.72 -14.40 -1.45
C MET A 405 -14.28 -12.95 -1.42
N PRO A 406 -15.17 -11.99 -1.09
CA PRO A 406 -14.75 -10.63 -0.75
C PRO A 406 -13.77 -10.62 0.45
N ILE A 407 -12.94 -9.57 0.58
CA ILE A 407 -12.08 -9.41 1.76
C ILE A 407 -12.85 -8.91 2.98
N HIS A 408 -12.44 -9.31 4.18
CA HIS A 408 -12.84 -8.70 5.45
C HIS A 408 -14.35 -8.36 5.52
N TYR A 409 -14.68 -7.10 5.76
CA TYR A 409 -16.04 -6.59 5.89
C TYR A 409 -16.78 -6.53 4.55
N ASN A 410 -16.11 -6.55 3.39
CA ASN A 410 -16.80 -6.56 2.10
C ASN A 410 -17.70 -7.79 1.89
N CYS A 411 -17.54 -8.84 2.72
CA CYS A 411 -18.47 -9.96 2.80
C CYS A 411 -19.93 -9.53 3.01
N GLY A 412 -20.19 -8.37 3.61
CA GLY A 412 -21.54 -7.82 3.78
C GLY A 412 -22.33 -7.67 2.48
N VAL A 413 -21.66 -7.61 1.32
CA VAL A 413 -22.31 -7.60 -0.01
C VAL A 413 -23.19 -8.84 -0.23
N LEU A 414 -22.84 -9.97 0.40
CA LEU A 414 -23.57 -11.23 0.27
C LEU A 414 -24.90 -11.20 1.04
N SER A 415 -25.02 -10.34 2.06
CA SER A 415 -26.21 -10.17 2.90
C SER A 415 -26.86 -8.79 2.74
N TRP A 416 -26.40 -7.98 1.78
CA TRP A 416 -26.96 -6.66 1.48
C TRP A 416 -28.28 -6.78 0.72
N LEU A 417 -29.33 -6.13 1.23
CA LEU A 417 -30.62 -5.98 0.55
C LEU A 417 -30.74 -4.54 0.01
N GLY A 418 -30.53 -4.35 -1.29
CA GLY A 418 -30.65 -3.05 -1.96
C GLY A 418 -32.09 -2.67 -2.35
N GLY A 419 -32.35 -1.37 -2.49
CA GLY A 419 -33.56 -0.77 -3.07
C GLY A 419 -34.89 -1.37 -2.61
N ALA A 420 -35.67 -1.89 -3.56
CA ALA A 420 -37.01 -2.43 -3.33
C ALA A 420 -37.03 -3.67 -2.40
N ALA A 421 -35.95 -4.45 -2.31
CA ALA A 421 -35.88 -5.64 -1.47
C ALA A 421 -35.89 -5.28 0.03
N GLN A 422 -35.29 -4.15 0.41
CA GLN A 422 -35.34 -3.62 1.77
C GLN A 422 -36.74 -3.07 2.12
N HIS A 423 -37.36 -2.35 1.18
CA HIS A 423 -38.66 -1.71 1.39
C HIS A 423 -39.82 -2.73 1.38
N GLY A 424 -39.59 -3.87 0.71
CA GLY A 424 -40.56 -4.94 0.53
C GLY A 424 -40.40 -6.13 1.46
N ILE A 425 -39.70 -6.01 2.60
CA ILE A 425 -39.68 -7.05 3.65
C ILE A 425 -41.14 -7.20 4.15
N PRO A 426 -41.86 -8.27 3.78
CA PRO A 426 -43.28 -8.40 4.08
C PRO A 426 -43.46 -8.92 5.51
N GLY A 427 -44.35 -8.29 6.28
CA GLY A 427 -44.79 -8.84 7.57
C GLY A 427 -46.00 -9.77 7.39
N PRO A 428 -46.05 -10.95 8.06
CA PRO A 428 -45.01 -11.57 8.90
C PRO A 428 -44.01 -12.41 8.09
N VAL A 429 -42.72 -12.37 8.46
CA VAL A 429 -41.66 -13.18 7.84
C VAL A 429 -41.64 -14.59 8.44
N THR A 430 -41.33 -15.59 7.62
CA THR A 430 -41.14 -16.98 8.07
C THR A 430 -39.90 -17.09 8.97
N ASP A 431 -40.02 -17.77 10.12
CA ASP A 431 -38.88 -18.07 10.99
C ASP A 431 -37.95 -19.12 10.35
N ARG A 432 -36.97 -18.65 9.59
CA ARG A 432 -35.97 -19.49 8.92
C ARG A 432 -34.82 -19.86 9.85
N LEU A 433 -34.47 -18.96 10.77
CA LEU A 433 -33.35 -19.12 11.68
C LEU A 433 -33.72 -19.90 12.96
N GLY A 434 -35.00 -20.18 13.19
CA GLY A 434 -35.47 -21.12 14.22
C GLY A 434 -35.66 -20.51 15.60
N MET A 435 -35.75 -19.18 15.70
CA MET A 435 -35.85 -18.44 16.96
C MET A 435 -37.20 -18.67 17.66
N GLY A 436 -38.27 -18.93 16.91
CA GLY A 436 -39.63 -19.09 17.42
C GLY A 436 -39.83 -20.32 18.32
N ASN A 437 -38.93 -21.30 18.26
CA ASN A 437 -38.98 -22.52 19.07
C ASN A 437 -38.11 -22.45 20.34
N TRP A 438 -37.52 -21.29 20.64
CA TRP A 438 -36.63 -21.15 21.80
C TRP A 438 -37.43 -21.12 23.11
N HIS A 439 -36.83 -21.70 24.15
CA HIS A 439 -37.35 -21.66 25.51
C HIS A 439 -36.92 -20.38 26.20
N TRP A 440 -37.82 -19.80 26.99
CA TRP A 440 -37.60 -18.56 27.71
C TRP A 440 -37.80 -18.77 29.22
N GLU A 441 -36.78 -18.42 29.98
CA GLU A 441 -36.79 -18.42 31.45
C GLU A 441 -36.39 -17.03 31.93
N ALA A 442 -37.01 -16.51 32.98
CA ALA A 442 -36.70 -15.19 33.51
C ALA A 442 -36.76 -15.20 35.03
N SER A 443 -35.91 -14.39 35.67
CA SER A 443 -36.07 -14.10 37.09
C SER A 443 -37.33 -13.26 37.27
N ASP A 444 -38.25 -13.78 38.09
CA ASP A 444 -39.54 -13.16 38.37
C ASP A 444 -39.67 -12.91 39.87
N VAL A 445 -39.94 -11.64 40.22
CA VAL A 445 -40.19 -11.24 41.60
C VAL A 445 -41.33 -10.22 41.59
N PRO A 446 -42.52 -10.63 42.07
CA PRO A 446 -43.69 -9.77 42.12
C PRO A 446 -43.39 -8.44 42.84
N GLY A 447 -43.78 -7.33 42.23
CA GLY A 447 -43.65 -5.99 42.81
C GLY A 447 -42.29 -5.30 42.59
N ARG A 448 -41.35 -5.90 41.85
CA ARG A 448 -40.15 -5.18 41.39
C ARG A 448 -40.51 -4.11 40.34
N PRO A 449 -39.83 -2.94 40.36
CA PRO A 449 -40.02 -1.92 39.34
C PRO A 449 -39.59 -2.44 37.96
N GLU A 450 -40.09 -1.79 36.91
CA GLU A 450 -39.63 -2.04 35.54
C GLU A 450 -38.12 -1.75 35.43
N PRO A 451 -37.39 -2.49 34.58
CA PRO A 451 -35.98 -2.22 34.36
C PRO A 451 -35.77 -0.84 33.73
N GLU A 452 -34.70 -0.17 34.13
CA GLU A 452 -34.25 1.10 33.51
C GLU A 452 -33.44 0.86 32.23
N LEU A 453 -32.95 -0.37 32.04
CA LEU A 453 -32.12 -0.78 30.93
C LEU A 453 -32.26 -2.27 30.65
N CYS A 454 -32.43 -2.63 29.38
CA CYS A 454 -32.22 -3.99 28.88
C CYS A 454 -30.85 -4.10 28.23
N LEU A 455 -30.05 -5.07 28.68
CA LEU A 455 -28.79 -5.46 28.03
C LEU A 455 -29.01 -6.77 27.29
N VAL A 456 -28.82 -6.79 25.97
CA VAL A 456 -29.16 -7.95 25.13
C VAL A 456 -27.90 -8.51 24.48
N PHE A 457 -27.63 -9.79 24.76
CA PHE A 457 -26.47 -10.52 24.25
C PHE A 457 -26.89 -11.88 23.67
N GLY A 458 -26.04 -12.40 22.77
CA GLY A 458 -26.22 -13.72 22.19
C GLY A 458 -24.89 -14.47 22.04
N CYS A 459 -24.91 -15.79 22.17
CA CYS A 459 -23.76 -16.64 21.91
C CYS A 459 -24.15 -18.08 21.56
N ASP A 460 -23.18 -18.85 21.07
CA ASP A 460 -23.24 -20.31 21.09
C ASP A 460 -22.63 -20.87 22.39
N SER A 461 -22.68 -22.20 22.54
CA SER A 461 -22.08 -22.90 23.68
C SER A 461 -20.56 -22.72 23.80
N GLY A 462 -19.84 -22.54 22.68
CA GLY A 462 -18.39 -22.30 22.70
C GLY A 462 -18.04 -20.90 23.21
N TYR A 463 -18.73 -19.88 22.72
CA TYR A 463 -18.54 -18.48 23.12
C TYR A 463 -19.08 -18.17 24.51
N PHE A 464 -19.89 -19.05 25.10
CA PHE A 464 -20.31 -18.96 26.50
C PHE A 464 -19.14 -18.71 27.47
N ARG A 465 -17.92 -19.14 27.12
CA ARG A 465 -16.70 -18.91 27.92
C ARG A 465 -16.45 -17.45 28.31
N PHE A 466 -16.99 -16.47 27.58
CA PHE A 466 -16.85 -15.04 27.91
C PHE A 466 -17.90 -14.55 28.91
N LEU A 467 -19.05 -15.23 28.99
CA LEU A 467 -20.17 -14.80 29.84
C LEU A 467 -19.84 -14.70 31.33
N PRO A 468 -19.06 -15.61 31.96
CA PRO A 468 -18.74 -15.47 33.39
C PRO A 468 -18.09 -14.14 33.75
N LYS A 469 -17.18 -13.63 32.90
CA LYS A 469 -16.51 -12.36 33.12
C LYS A 469 -17.45 -11.18 32.95
N LEU A 470 -18.25 -11.20 31.89
CA LEU A 470 -19.31 -10.23 31.65
C LEU A 470 -20.28 -10.16 32.84
N LEU A 471 -20.80 -11.32 33.27
CA LEU A 471 -21.71 -11.44 34.41
C LEU A 471 -21.10 -10.92 35.70
N LEU A 472 -19.88 -11.35 36.04
CA LEU A 472 -19.24 -10.91 37.29
C LEU A 472 -18.97 -9.40 37.31
N SER A 473 -18.54 -8.83 36.19
CA SER A 473 -18.32 -7.38 36.08
C SER A 473 -19.62 -6.60 36.28
N LEU A 474 -20.72 -7.03 35.63
CA LEU A 474 -22.02 -6.41 35.77
C LEU A 474 -22.58 -6.55 37.19
N LEU A 475 -22.46 -7.73 37.80
CA LEU A 475 -22.90 -7.98 39.18
C LEU A 475 -22.19 -7.06 40.18
N ARG A 476 -20.87 -6.87 40.05
CA ARG A 476 -20.10 -5.96 40.91
C ARG A 476 -20.56 -4.52 40.78
N VAL A 477 -20.85 -4.09 39.56
CA VAL A 477 -21.35 -2.75 39.26
C VAL A 477 -22.75 -2.55 39.86
N CYS A 478 -23.70 -3.46 39.60
CA CYS A 478 -25.08 -3.36 40.10
C CYS A 478 -25.18 -3.48 41.62
N ALA A 479 -24.30 -4.25 42.26
CA ALA A 479 -24.24 -4.35 43.72
C ALA A 479 -23.81 -3.04 44.39
N ARG A 480 -23.16 -2.13 43.66
CA ARG A 480 -22.74 -0.80 44.13
C ARG A 480 -23.68 0.32 43.67
N ARG A 481 -24.85 -0.01 43.12
CA ARG A 481 -25.79 0.98 42.59
C ARG A 481 -26.17 2.01 43.67
N PRO A 482 -26.20 3.31 43.33
CA PRO A 482 -26.58 4.34 44.29
C PRO A 482 -28.09 4.32 44.60
N ASP A 483 -28.92 3.95 43.63
CA ASP A 483 -30.37 3.83 43.78
C ASP A 483 -30.80 2.35 43.79
N PRO A 484 -31.38 1.83 44.89
CA PRO A 484 -31.93 0.47 44.95
C PRO A 484 -33.01 0.19 43.90
N ALA A 485 -33.77 1.21 43.47
CA ALA A 485 -34.81 1.09 42.45
C ALA A 485 -34.26 0.97 41.03
N PHE A 486 -33.00 1.35 40.80
CA PHE A 486 -32.35 1.19 39.51
C PHE A 486 -32.12 -0.30 39.23
N ARG A 487 -32.65 -0.79 38.10
CA ARG A 487 -32.55 -2.20 37.71
C ARG A 487 -32.09 -2.35 36.28
N ILE A 488 -31.20 -3.30 36.07
CA ILE A 488 -30.80 -3.76 34.74
C ILE A 488 -31.39 -5.14 34.48
N ARG A 489 -32.06 -5.30 33.35
CA ARG A 489 -32.48 -6.61 32.84
C ARG A 489 -31.43 -7.12 31.84
N LEU A 490 -30.74 -8.19 32.18
CA LEU A 490 -29.80 -8.87 31.30
C LEU A 490 -30.53 -9.99 30.53
N CYS A 491 -30.71 -9.79 29.23
CA CYS A 491 -31.30 -10.76 28.30
C CYS A 491 -30.19 -11.50 27.56
N LEU A 492 -30.10 -12.82 27.76
CA LEU A 492 -29.08 -13.69 27.17
C LEU A 492 -29.71 -14.74 26.27
N GLY A 493 -29.27 -14.79 25.02
CA GLY A 493 -29.58 -15.86 24.09
C GLY A 493 -28.45 -16.86 23.97
N ILE A 494 -28.73 -18.14 24.16
CA ILE A 494 -27.70 -19.18 24.03
C ILE A 494 -28.16 -20.25 23.06
N ASP A 495 -27.44 -20.38 21.94
CA ASP A 495 -27.60 -21.51 21.04
C ASP A 495 -26.93 -22.75 21.64
N THR A 496 -27.71 -23.84 21.67
CA THR A 496 -27.30 -25.18 22.07
C THR A 496 -26.47 -25.26 23.38
N PRO A 497 -26.92 -24.64 24.49
CA PRO A 497 -26.16 -24.64 25.74
C PRO A 497 -25.90 -26.06 26.24
N THR A 498 -24.73 -26.28 26.84
CA THR A 498 -24.47 -27.55 27.53
C THR A 498 -25.34 -27.67 28.79
N PRO A 499 -25.58 -28.91 29.29
CA PRO A 499 -26.32 -29.09 30.54
C PRO A 499 -25.71 -28.32 31.73
N GLU A 500 -24.37 -28.19 31.77
CA GLU A 500 -23.67 -27.43 32.80
C GLU A 500 -23.93 -25.92 32.68
N GLN A 501 -23.85 -25.37 31.47
CA GLN A 501 -24.14 -23.97 31.20
C GLN A 501 -25.58 -23.61 31.55
N LEU A 502 -26.54 -24.46 31.15
CA LEU A 502 -27.95 -24.28 31.46
C LEU A 502 -28.22 -24.37 32.97
N ALA A 503 -27.63 -25.36 33.67
CA ALA A 503 -27.74 -25.48 35.12
C ALA A 503 -27.15 -24.26 35.85
N PHE A 504 -26.01 -23.74 35.37
CA PHE A 504 -25.42 -22.51 35.88
C PHE A 504 -26.35 -21.30 35.70
N MET A 505 -26.89 -21.09 34.51
CA MET A 505 -27.79 -19.96 34.25
C MET A 505 -29.08 -20.05 35.06
N ARG A 506 -29.67 -21.25 35.21
CA ARG A 506 -30.83 -21.48 36.08
C ARG A 506 -30.54 -21.15 37.54
N THR A 507 -29.39 -21.59 38.05
CA THR A 507 -28.93 -21.25 39.40
C THR A 507 -28.82 -19.73 39.57
N LEU A 508 -28.28 -19.02 38.58
CA LEU A 508 -28.20 -17.56 38.63
C LEU A 508 -29.58 -16.89 38.62
N ILE A 509 -30.49 -17.36 37.76
CA ILE A 509 -31.88 -16.88 37.71
C ILE A 509 -32.56 -17.03 39.07
N ASP A 510 -32.43 -18.21 39.70
CA ASP A 510 -33.00 -18.48 41.02
C ASP A 510 -32.40 -17.55 42.09
N VAL A 511 -31.08 -17.37 42.08
CA VAL A 511 -30.37 -16.52 43.04
C VAL A 511 -30.77 -15.06 42.91
N VAL A 512 -30.80 -14.48 41.71
CA VAL A 512 -31.18 -13.06 41.53
C VAL A 512 -32.68 -12.83 41.73
N SER A 513 -33.50 -13.88 41.66
CA SER A 513 -34.91 -13.83 42.07
C SER A 513 -35.05 -13.74 43.60
N GLN A 514 -34.11 -14.31 44.36
CA GLN A 514 -34.16 -14.30 45.82
C GLN A 514 -33.39 -13.13 46.44
N TRP A 515 -32.28 -12.71 45.82
CA TRP A 515 -31.40 -11.68 46.33
C TRP A 515 -31.35 -10.46 45.41
N ASP A 516 -31.74 -9.30 45.94
CA ASP A 516 -31.73 -8.06 45.17
C ASP A 516 -30.33 -7.43 45.03
N VAL A 517 -29.64 -7.82 43.96
CA VAL A 517 -28.35 -7.24 43.55
C VAL A 517 -28.49 -6.22 42.41
N GLY A 518 -29.71 -5.73 42.13
CA GLY A 518 -29.95 -4.69 41.11
C GLY A 518 -29.90 -5.18 39.67
N ILE A 519 -29.84 -6.50 39.47
CA ILE A 519 -29.92 -7.15 38.17
C ILE A 519 -31.09 -8.13 38.17
N ASP A 520 -31.72 -8.26 37.02
CA ASP A 520 -32.61 -9.36 36.69
C ASP A 520 -32.12 -10.06 35.42
N ILE A 521 -32.41 -11.35 35.25
CA ILE A 521 -31.93 -12.14 34.12
C ILE A 521 -33.12 -12.68 33.32
N THR A 522 -32.99 -12.66 31.99
CA THR A 522 -33.83 -13.41 31.06
C THR A 522 -32.94 -14.27 30.20
N LEU A 523 -33.16 -15.56 30.23
CA LEU A 523 -32.48 -16.53 29.39
C LEU A 523 -33.42 -16.99 28.29
N ALA A 524 -32.97 -16.88 27.04
CA ALA A 524 -33.54 -17.59 25.91
C ALA A 524 -32.54 -18.65 25.45
N TYR A 525 -33.00 -19.86 25.20
CA TYR A 525 -32.13 -20.92 24.68
C TYR A 525 -32.86 -21.88 23.75
N GLY A 526 -32.13 -22.41 22.78
CA GLY A 526 -32.69 -23.30 21.76
C GLY A 526 -31.62 -23.78 20.79
N SER A 527 -32.02 -24.09 19.56
CA SER A 527 -31.10 -24.37 18.46
C SER A 527 -31.50 -23.52 17.26
N LEU A 528 -30.55 -22.80 16.70
CA LEU A 528 -30.70 -22.16 15.40
C LEU A 528 -30.77 -23.24 14.31
N THR A 529 -31.52 -22.95 13.25
CA THR A 529 -31.60 -23.81 12.06
C THR A 529 -30.24 -23.89 11.36
N TRP A 530 -29.57 -22.75 11.25
CA TRP A 530 -28.22 -22.63 10.70
C TRP A 530 -27.27 -22.13 11.78
N ARG A 531 -26.21 -22.89 12.02
CA ARG A 531 -25.29 -22.72 13.14
C ARG A 531 -23.91 -22.33 12.62
N ASP A 532 -23.72 -21.03 12.45
CA ASP A 532 -22.45 -20.45 12.01
C ASP A 532 -22.17 -19.13 12.74
N ALA A 533 -20.96 -18.60 12.54
CA ALA A 533 -20.51 -17.38 13.21
C ALA A 533 -21.44 -16.18 12.95
N ALA A 534 -22.07 -16.08 11.78
CA ALA A 534 -22.95 -14.97 11.44
C ALA A 534 -24.27 -15.06 12.22
N THR A 535 -24.87 -16.25 12.30
CA THR A 535 -26.13 -16.43 13.02
C THR A 535 -25.95 -16.29 14.54
N TYR A 536 -24.80 -16.71 15.08
CA TYR A 536 -24.49 -16.53 16.51
C TYR A 536 -24.41 -15.05 16.91
N THR A 537 -23.74 -14.21 16.10
CA THR A 537 -23.69 -12.76 16.36
C THR A 537 -25.04 -12.07 16.22
N ALA A 538 -25.94 -12.65 15.42
CA ALA A 538 -27.26 -12.09 15.14
C ALA A 538 -28.33 -12.41 16.22
N ILE A 539 -28.07 -13.36 17.13
CA ILE A 539 -29.03 -13.80 18.17
C ILE A 539 -29.62 -12.60 18.95
N ARG A 540 -28.80 -11.61 19.31
CA ARG A 540 -29.25 -10.41 20.06
C ARG A 540 -30.37 -9.64 19.36
N TYR A 541 -30.34 -9.60 18.03
CA TYR A 541 -31.33 -8.91 17.21
C TYR A 541 -32.52 -9.83 16.89
N LEU A 542 -32.30 -11.15 16.76
CA LEU A 542 -33.39 -12.13 16.61
C LEU A 542 -34.29 -12.19 17.85
N MET A 543 -33.71 -12.05 19.04
CA MET A 543 -34.43 -12.01 20.32
C MET A 543 -35.13 -10.67 20.60
N MET A 544 -34.66 -9.59 19.98
CA MET A 544 -35.04 -8.23 20.34
C MET A 544 -36.56 -7.99 20.32
N PRO A 545 -37.35 -8.50 19.36
CA PRO A 545 -38.81 -8.34 19.38
C PRO A 545 -39.47 -8.87 20.66
N GLU A 546 -39.03 -10.02 21.16
CA GLU A 546 -39.60 -10.60 22.37
C GLU A 546 -39.13 -9.86 23.63
N VAL A 547 -37.90 -9.34 23.63
CA VAL A 547 -37.38 -8.50 24.72
C VAL A 547 -38.19 -7.22 24.86
N VAL A 548 -38.38 -6.47 23.76
CA VAL A 548 -39.10 -5.18 23.78
C VAL A 548 -40.62 -5.35 23.98
N ARG A 549 -41.15 -6.55 23.72
CA ARG A 549 -42.54 -6.92 24.08
C ARG A 549 -42.71 -7.13 25.59
N ARG A 550 -41.67 -7.62 26.27
CA ARG A 550 -41.70 -7.92 27.72
C ARG A 550 -41.32 -6.72 28.57
N TYR A 551 -40.46 -5.83 28.08
CA TYR A 551 -39.86 -4.76 28.86
C TYR A 551 -39.90 -3.43 28.10
N SER A 552 -40.52 -2.42 28.72
CA SER A 552 -40.74 -1.09 28.15
C SER A 552 -39.59 -0.13 28.51
N CYS A 553 -38.35 -0.48 28.19
CA CYS A 553 -37.18 0.31 28.58
C CYS A 553 -36.15 0.40 27.43
N PRO A 554 -35.18 1.33 27.52
CA PRO A 554 -34.10 1.41 26.54
C PRO A 554 -33.28 0.13 26.46
N VAL A 555 -32.62 -0.09 25.32
CA VAL A 555 -31.85 -1.31 25.03
C VAL A 555 -30.40 -0.98 24.65
N ILE A 556 -29.46 -1.72 25.23
CA ILE A 556 -28.11 -1.86 24.68
C ILE A 556 -27.97 -3.30 24.14
N THR A 557 -27.59 -3.42 22.88
CA THR A 557 -27.15 -4.69 22.29
C THR A 557 -25.64 -4.71 22.19
N ALA A 558 -24.97 -5.82 22.49
CA ALA A 558 -23.52 -5.92 22.32
C ALA A 558 -23.02 -7.35 22.11
N ASP A 559 -21.76 -7.51 21.70
CA ASP A 559 -21.10 -8.84 21.69
C ASP A 559 -20.85 -9.28 23.14
N CYS A 560 -20.91 -10.58 23.41
CA CYS A 560 -20.71 -11.08 24.78
C CYS A 560 -19.24 -11.29 25.16
N ASP A 561 -18.28 -10.95 24.29
CA ASP A 561 -16.84 -11.01 24.55
C ASP A 561 -16.26 -9.72 25.16
N GLY A 562 -17.10 -8.98 25.89
CA GLY A 562 -16.73 -7.79 26.66
C GLY A 562 -16.99 -7.89 28.16
N TYR A 563 -16.57 -6.88 28.91
CA TYR A 563 -16.91 -6.71 30.34
C TYR A 563 -17.19 -5.24 30.69
N PHE A 564 -17.96 -5.01 31.74
CA PHE A 564 -18.34 -3.66 32.17
C PHE A 564 -17.25 -3.04 33.06
N PRO A 565 -16.84 -1.78 32.80
CA PRO A 565 -15.93 -1.07 33.68
C PRO A 565 -16.62 -0.72 35.02
N ASP A 566 -15.81 -0.44 36.06
CA ASP A 566 -16.31 -0.15 37.41
C ASP A 566 -17.22 1.10 37.47
N ASP A 567 -17.05 2.04 36.55
CA ASP A 567 -17.81 3.30 36.43
C ASP A 567 -18.98 3.20 35.45
N PHE A 568 -19.35 2.00 34.98
CA PHE A 568 -20.40 1.80 33.97
C PHE A 568 -21.72 2.52 34.27
N LEU A 569 -22.21 2.52 35.52
CA LEU A 569 -23.47 3.22 35.85
C LEU A 569 -23.38 4.73 35.61
N THR A 570 -22.21 5.32 35.85
CA THR A 570 -21.98 6.76 35.59
C THR A 570 -21.96 7.02 34.09
N LEU A 571 -21.27 6.17 33.33
CA LEU A 571 -21.22 6.27 31.87
C LEU A 571 -22.60 6.06 31.24
N PHE A 572 -23.40 5.12 31.77
CA PHE A 572 -24.76 4.87 31.31
C PHE A 572 -25.68 6.06 31.60
N ASP A 573 -25.61 6.64 32.80
CA ASP A 573 -26.41 7.82 33.14
C ASP A 573 -26.07 9.02 32.25
N ASP A 574 -24.79 9.20 31.91
CA ASP A 574 -24.36 10.22 30.96
C ASP A 574 -24.90 9.94 29.55
N LEU A 575 -24.75 8.71 29.05
CA LEU A 575 -25.29 8.29 27.75
C LEU A 575 -26.79 8.56 27.66
N ARG A 576 -27.58 8.11 28.65
CA ARG A 576 -29.02 8.28 28.68
C ARG A 576 -29.44 9.74 28.68
N LYS A 577 -28.68 10.62 29.34
CA LYS A 577 -28.95 12.06 29.39
C LYS A 577 -28.55 12.78 28.12
N THR A 578 -27.56 12.28 27.38
CA THR A 578 -26.92 13.01 26.29
C THR A 578 -27.21 12.45 24.90
N ALA A 579 -27.72 11.23 24.78
CA ALA A 579 -27.90 10.54 23.51
C ALA A 579 -29.21 9.76 23.42
N ASP A 580 -29.88 9.90 22.28
CA ASP A 580 -31.08 9.15 21.93
C ASP A 580 -30.71 7.80 21.27
N TYR A 581 -29.59 7.77 20.54
CA TYR A 581 -29.00 6.56 19.98
C TYR A 581 -27.49 6.57 20.08
N GLY A 582 -26.87 5.38 20.07
CA GLY A 582 -25.41 5.25 20.07
C GLY A 582 -24.96 4.10 19.19
N PHE A 583 -24.02 4.38 18.29
CA PHE A 583 -23.51 3.41 17.33
C PHE A 583 -22.00 3.53 17.14
N ARG A 584 -21.37 2.46 16.66
CA ARG A 584 -19.97 2.47 16.23
C ARG A 584 -19.86 2.97 14.79
N LEU A 585 -19.74 4.29 14.63
CA LEU A 585 -19.85 5.00 13.35
C LEU A 585 -18.48 5.37 12.75
N TYR A 586 -17.54 4.42 12.71
CA TYR A 586 -16.16 4.69 12.29
C TYR A 586 -16.03 5.22 10.85
N ALA A 587 -17.02 4.98 9.99
CA ALA A 587 -17.05 5.45 8.60
C ALA A 587 -17.79 6.79 8.40
N TYR A 588 -18.36 7.37 9.45
CA TYR A 588 -19.23 8.55 9.38
C TYR A 588 -18.59 9.75 10.09
N ASN A 589 -18.97 10.95 9.66
CA ASN A 589 -18.67 12.20 10.38
C ASN A 589 -19.83 12.60 11.31
N HIS A 590 -19.60 13.61 12.15
CA HIS A 590 -20.62 14.12 13.10
C HIS A 590 -21.81 14.79 12.41
N GLU A 591 -21.74 15.06 11.11
CA GLU A 591 -22.88 15.47 10.28
C GLU A 591 -23.74 14.29 9.77
N GLY A 592 -23.44 13.05 10.20
CA GLY A 592 -24.22 11.86 9.84
C GLY A 592 -23.96 11.35 8.43
N ARG A 593 -22.93 11.87 7.75
CA ARG A 593 -22.54 11.46 6.40
C ARG A 593 -21.45 10.41 6.45
N GLN A 594 -21.63 9.36 5.67
CA GLN A 594 -20.56 8.39 5.46
C GLN A 594 -19.48 9.01 4.57
N THR A 595 -18.22 8.94 5.00
CA THR A 595 -17.08 9.60 4.31
C THR A 595 -16.15 8.61 3.61
N PHE A 596 -16.17 7.34 3.99
CA PHE A 596 -15.39 6.28 3.34
C PHE A 596 -16.00 4.90 3.56
N GLY A 597 -15.43 3.88 2.91
CA GLY A 597 -15.79 2.48 3.09
C GLY A 597 -17.09 2.06 2.38
N GLU A 598 -17.59 0.93 2.83
CA GLU A 598 -18.76 0.21 2.33
C GLU A 598 -20.04 0.58 3.09
N PRO A 599 -21.25 0.44 2.50
CA PRO A 599 -22.51 0.84 3.15
C PRO A 599 -22.74 0.24 4.54
N TRP A 600 -22.27 -0.98 4.77
CA TRP A 600 -22.32 -1.66 6.07
C TRP A 600 -21.06 -1.42 6.91
N GLY A 601 -20.31 -0.35 6.64
CA GLY A 601 -19.18 0.19 7.41
C GLY A 601 -19.61 0.71 8.78
N PHE A 602 -20.23 -0.17 9.57
CA PHE A 602 -20.98 0.12 10.77
C PHE A 602 -20.63 -0.95 11.80
N GLY A 603 -20.12 -0.57 12.98
CA GLY A 603 -19.73 -1.57 13.98
C GLY A 603 -20.94 -2.11 14.74
N ALA A 604 -21.20 -3.41 14.66
CA ALA A 604 -22.31 -4.07 15.37
C ALA A 604 -21.97 -4.52 16.80
N GLY A 605 -20.74 -4.30 17.26
CA GLY A 605 -20.26 -4.83 18.55
C GLY A 605 -20.89 -4.21 19.81
N ILE A 606 -21.42 -2.98 19.71
CA ILE A 606 -22.27 -2.35 20.74
C ILE A 606 -23.19 -1.32 20.09
N SER A 607 -24.45 -1.25 20.52
CA SER A 607 -25.41 -0.26 20.06
C SER A 607 -26.39 0.12 21.17
N TRP A 608 -26.74 1.40 21.23
CA TRP A 608 -27.67 2.01 22.17
C TRP A 608 -28.93 2.47 21.45
N PHE A 609 -30.08 2.08 21.98
CA PHE A 609 -31.40 2.45 21.51
C PHE A 609 -32.20 3.07 22.67
N GLY A 610 -32.23 4.41 22.72
CA GLY A 610 -32.85 5.18 23.80
C GLY A 610 -34.34 5.50 23.62
N GLU A 611 -34.81 5.65 22.38
CA GLU A 611 -36.22 5.92 22.05
C GLU A 611 -37.11 4.67 22.24
N THR A 612 -37.59 4.46 23.46
CA THR A 612 -38.39 3.28 23.86
C THR A 612 -39.63 3.03 23.01
N GLU A 613 -40.26 4.08 22.53
CA GLU A 613 -41.46 4.06 21.70
C GLU A 613 -41.19 3.58 20.28
N ARG A 614 -39.95 3.72 19.78
CA ARG A 614 -39.53 3.25 18.45
C ARG A 614 -38.97 1.84 18.47
N LEU A 615 -38.56 1.36 19.64
CA LEU A 615 -37.93 0.05 19.82
C LEU A 615 -38.71 -1.13 19.23
N PRO A 616 -40.05 -1.24 19.37
CA PRO A 616 -40.80 -2.34 18.76
C PRO A 616 -40.67 -2.40 17.22
N GLU A 617 -40.73 -1.25 16.54
CA GLU A 617 -40.59 -1.16 15.08
C GLU A 617 -39.17 -1.49 14.62
N ILE A 618 -38.17 -0.97 15.34
CA ILE A 618 -36.75 -1.23 15.09
C ILE A 618 -36.42 -2.70 15.30
N ALA A 619 -36.87 -3.29 16.42
CA ALA A 619 -36.62 -4.68 16.77
C ALA A 619 -37.25 -5.64 15.74
N ALA A 620 -38.49 -5.39 15.34
CA ALA A 620 -39.17 -6.16 14.31
C ALA A 620 -38.40 -6.08 12.98
N PHE A 621 -37.99 -4.88 12.55
CA PHE A 621 -37.21 -4.72 11.33
C PHE A 621 -35.87 -5.46 11.36
N LEU A 622 -35.13 -5.35 12.46
CA LEU A 622 -33.84 -6.04 12.63
C LEU A 622 -34.01 -7.56 12.55
N HIS A 623 -35.01 -8.10 13.27
CA HIS A 623 -35.35 -9.52 13.21
C HIS A 623 -35.71 -9.95 11.77
N ASP A 624 -36.63 -9.24 11.12
CA ASP A 624 -37.13 -9.59 9.80
C ASP A 624 -36.03 -9.49 8.73
N TYR A 625 -35.17 -8.48 8.82
CA TYR A 625 -34.02 -8.34 7.92
C TYR A 625 -33.12 -9.58 7.99
N LEU A 626 -32.80 -10.06 9.20
CA LEU A 626 -31.95 -11.24 9.39
C LEU A 626 -32.60 -12.50 8.82
N GLN A 627 -33.91 -12.69 9.03
CA GLN A 627 -34.66 -13.83 8.50
C GLN A 627 -34.70 -13.83 6.96
N VAL A 628 -34.80 -12.66 6.32
CA VAL A 628 -34.87 -12.55 4.85
C VAL A 628 -33.50 -12.60 4.19
N SER A 629 -32.50 -11.91 4.74
CA SER A 629 -31.18 -11.72 4.12
C SER A 629 -30.25 -12.92 4.27
N TYR A 630 -30.49 -13.78 5.27
CA TYR A 630 -29.70 -14.99 5.44
C TYR A 630 -29.93 -15.96 4.28
N ASP A 631 -28.85 -16.36 3.63
CA ASP A 631 -28.88 -17.32 2.53
C ASP A 631 -27.81 -18.41 2.75
N PRO A 632 -28.20 -19.68 2.95
CA PRO A 632 -27.24 -20.77 3.12
C PRO A 632 -26.43 -21.08 1.85
N ALA A 633 -26.82 -20.56 0.68
CA ALA A 633 -26.03 -20.65 -0.54
C ALA A 633 -24.88 -19.61 -0.58
N ASN A 634 -24.91 -18.60 0.30
CA ASN A 634 -23.79 -17.67 0.42
C ASN A 634 -22.56 -18.40 0.97
N PRO A 635 -21.36 -18.18 0.40
CA PRO A 635 -20.12 -18.72 0.94
C PRO A 635 -19.82 -18.30 2.39
N THR A 636 -20.34 -17.14 2.79
CA THR A 636 -20.40 -16.67 4.18
C THR A 636 -21.56 -15.69 4.31
N ASN A 637 -22.19 -15.64 5.48
CA ASN A 637 -23.16 -14.60 5.86
C ASN A 637 -22.54 -13.60 6.86
N TRP A 638 -21.21 -13.59 7.01
CA TRP A 638 -20.53 -12.68 7.91
C TRP A 638 -20.86 -11.21 7.54
N CYS A 639 -21.07 -10.37 8.56
CA CYS A 639 -21.58 -8.99 8.48
C CYS A 639 -23.11 -8.84 8.28
N ILE A 640 -23.89 -9.93 8.31
CA ILE A 640 -25.36 -9.85 8.19
C ILE A 640 -26.01 -8.93 9.24
N ASP A 641 -25.47 -8.92 10.46
CA ASP A 641 -25.95 -8.09 11.56
C ASP A 641 -25.57 -6.61 11.38
N GLN A 642 -24.37 -6.33 10.85
CA GLN A 642 -23.97 -4.97 10.44
C GLN A 642 -24.86 -4.45 9.31
N CYS A 643 -25.18 -5.29 8.32
CA CYS A 643 -26.12 -4.96 7.25
C CYS A 643 -27.52 -4.67 7.81
N ALA A 644 -28.03 -5.48 8.73
CA ALA A 644 -29.33 -5.24 9.37
C ALA A 644 -29.33 -3.92 10.15
N LEU A 645 -28.27 -3.68 10.94
CA LEU A 645 -28.13 -2.50 11.78
C LEU A 645 -28.05 -1.21 10.98
N VAL A 646 -27.22 -1.17 9.92
CA VAL A 646 -27.14 0.03 9.09
C VAL A 646 -28.44 0.29 8.34
N GLN A 647 -29.15 -0.76 7.91
CA GLN A 647 -30.43 -0.59 7.23
C GLN A 647 -31.53 -0.12 8.18
N SER A 648 -31.47 -0.53 9.44
CA SER A 648 -32.30 0.01 10.50
C SER A 648 -31.98 1.48 10.78
N PHE A 649 -30.69 1.81 10.91
CA PHE A 649 -30.20 3.18 11.07
C PHE A 649 -30.68 4.09 9.93
N ARG A 650 -30.49 3.69 8.66
CA ARG A 650 -30.93 4.46 7.49
C ARG A 650 -32.44 4.67 7.43
N ARG A 651 -33.22 3.76 8.01
CA ARG A 651 -34.68 3.81 7.99
C ARG A 651 -35.26 4.65 9.12
N TYR A 652 -34.73 4.51 10.33
CA TYR A 652 -35.35 5.06 11.55
C TYR A 652 -34.57 6.23 12.18
N VAL A 653 -33.26 6.30 11.96
CA VAL A 653 -32.36 7.26 12.62
C VAL A 653 -31.84 8.32 11.66
N ALA A 654 -31.19 7.93 10.56
CA ALA A 654 -30.55 8.86 9.63
C ALA A 654 -31.50 9.95 9.07
N PRO A 655 -32.77 9.68 8.73
CA PRO A 655 -33.70 10.72 8.27
C PRO A 655 -34.03 11.79 9.32
N ARG A 656 -33.76 11.50 10.59
CA ARG A 656 -34.01 12.36 11.76
C ARG A 656 -32.71 12.83 12.40
N TRP A 657 -31.58 12.77 11.69
CA TRP A 657 -30.27 13.08 12.25
C TRP A 657 -30.23 14.43 12.98
N ASP A 658 -30.83 15.46 12.40
CA ASP A 658 -30.85 16.82 12.97
C ASP A 658 -31.77 16.97 14.21
N GLU A 659 -32.64 15.99 14.47
CA GLU A 659 -33.55 15.96 15.61
C GLU A 659 -33.00 15.13 16.78
N LEU A 660 -32.02 14.26 16.51
CA LEU A 660 -31.55 13.23 17.41
C LEU A 660 -30.15 13.54 17.92
N ARG A 661 -29.87 13.13 19.15
CA ARG A 661 -28.53 13.19 19.74
C ARG A 661 -27.87 11.84 19.56
N ILE A 662 -26.83 11.78 18.73
CA ILE A 662 -26.17 10.53 18.36
C ILE A 662 -24.82 10.41 19.06
N ARG A 663 -24.62 9.33 19.81
CA ARG A 663 -23.33 8.99 20.41
C ARG A 663 -22.49 8.15 19.47
N PHE A 664 -21.27 8.61 19.20
CA PHE A 664 -20.22 7.82 18.58
C PHE A 664 -19.60 6.93 19.67
N MET A 665 -19.86 5.62 19.61
CA MET A 665 -19.53 4.68 20.68
C MET A 665 -18.03 4.41 20.82
N ASP A 666 -17.24 4.71 19.78
CA ASP A 666 -15.79 4.59 19.79
C ASP A 666 -15.08 5.85 20.36
N GLU A 667 -15.84 6.90 20.69
CA GLU A 667 -15.31 8.13 21.30
C GLU A 667 -15.47 8.14 22.82
N GLY A 668 -14.42 8.56 23.54
CA GLY A 668 -14.42 8.69 25.00
C GLY A 668 -14.22 7.37 25.76
N ALA A 669 -14.66 7.32 27.01
CA ALA A 669 -14.59 6.12 27.83
C ALA A 669 -15.60 5.06 27.34
N PRO A 670 -15.18 3.79 27.15
CA PRO A 670 -16.06 2.77 26.60
C PRO A 670 -17.08 2.29 27.64
N LEU A 671 -18.37 2.20 27.26
CA LEU A 671 -19.41 1.58 28.10
C LEU A 671 -19.12 0.11 28.44
N MET A 672 -18.40 -0.58 27.56
CA MET A 672 -17.97 -1.95 27.77
C MET A 672 -16.57 -2.13 27.17
N VAL A 673 -15.68 -2.75 27.93
CA VAL A 673 -14.33 -3.06 27.46
C VAL A 673 -14.40 -4.30 26.57
N MET A 674 -14.00 -4.13 25.31
CA MET A 674 -14.11 -5.10 24.23
C MET A 674 -12.72 -5.60 23.79
N PRO A 675 -12.61 -6.70 23.03
CA PRO A 675 -11.32 -7.29 22.69
C PRO A 675 -10.36 -6.31 22.00
N HIS A 676 -10.86 -5.45 21.12
CA HIS A 676 -10.06 -4.47 20.40
C HIS A 676 -9.53 -3.32 21.28
N HIS A 677 -10.10 -3.09 22.48
CA HIS A 677 -9.56 -2.13 23.44
C HIS A 677 -8.32 -2.64 24.17
N VAL A 678 -8.07 -3.96 24.16
CA VAL A 678 -7.09 -4.61 25.04
C VAL A 678 -6.11 -5.54 24.33
N GLY A 679 -6.13 -5.61 23.00
CA GLY A 679 -5.19 -6.41 22.20
C GLY A 679 -5.68 -7.81 21.81
N GLY A 680 -6.98 -8.10 21.96
CA GLY A 680 -7.61 -9.33 21.47
C GLY A 680 -8.38 -10.11 22.52
N LYS A 681 -9.04 -11.19 22.08
CA LYS A 681 -9.95 -11.99 22.91
C LYS A 681 -9.24 -12.71 24.07
N ASP A 682 -8.05 -13.22 23.81
CA ASP A 682 -7.25 -13.92 24.83
C ASP A 682 -6.75 -12.97 25.91
N GLU A 683 -6.31 -11.77 25.50
CA GLU A 683 -5.86 -10.76 26.45
C GLU A 683 -7.04 -10.23 27.28
N LEU A 684 -8.21 -10.06 26.66
CA LEU A 684 -9.43 -9.70 27.39
C LEU A 684 -9.80 -10.74 28.45
N LEU A 685 -9.65 -12.04 28.18
CA LEU A 685 -9.91 -13.09 29.17
C LEU A 685 -8.93 -13.06 30.34
N ARG A 686 -7.65 -12.75 30.09
CA ARG A 686 -6.59 -12.73 31.12
C ARG A 686 -6.53 -11.45 31.94
N ARG A 687 -6.89 -10.31 31.34
CA ARG A 687 -6.79 -8.98 31.96
C ARG A 687 -7.54 -8.93 33.28
N ASP A 688 -6.91 -8.47 34.36
CA ASP A 688 -7.50 -8.44 35.71
C ASP A 688 -7.96 -9.81 36.26
N GLY A 689 -7.37 -10.89 35.74
CA GLY A 689 -7.62 -12.27 36.16
C GLY A 689 -8.62 -13.02 35.27
N SER A 690 -8.43 -14.34 35.18
CA SER A 690 -9.38 -15.25 34.54
C SER A 690 -10.62 -15.44 35.41
N VAL A 691 -11.81 -15.27 34.85
CA VAL A 691 -13.09 -15.44 35.55
C VAL A 691 -13.82 -16.67 35.00
N SER A 692 -14.28 -17.53 35.91
CA SER A 692 -15.03 -18.75 35.62
C SER A 692 -16.45 -18.72 36.19
N MET A 693 -17.27 -19.71 35.85
CA MET A 693 -18.60 -19.89 36.46
C MET A 693 -18.53 -20.03 38.00
N GLN A 694 -17.44 -20.57 38.55
CA GLN A 694 -17.26 -20.71 40.00
C GLN A 694 -17.05 -19.35 40.67
N ASP A 695 -16.35 -18.42 40.03
CA ASP A 695 -16.13 -17.07 40.56
C ASP A 695 -17.44 -16.29 40.66
N VAL A 696 -18.33 -16.46 39.67
CA VAL A 696 -19.68 -15.89 39.70
C VAL A 696 -20.51 -16.50 40.84
N ARG A 697 -20.45 -17.82 41.04
CA ARG A 697 -21.14 -18.48 42.18
C ARG A 697 -20.58 -18.00 43.53
N ALA A 698 -19.26 -17.83 43.61
CA ALA A 698 -18.59 -17.37 44.83
C ALA A 698 -18.96 -15.94 45.20
N PHE A 699 -19.29 -15.08 44.23
CA PHE A 699 -19.82 -13.73 44.48
C PHE A 699 -21.07 -13.77 45.37
N PHE A 700 -21.97 -14.74 45.14
CA PHE A 700 -23.19 -14.91 45.93
C PHE A 700 -22.99 -15.71 47.23
N SER A 701 -21.81 -16.26 47.45
CA SER A 701 -21.48 -17.04 48.66
C SER A 701 -20.77 -16.20 49.73
N ARG A 702 -20.44 -14.94 49.43
CA ARG A 702 -19.81 -14.01 50.39
C ARG A 702 -20.93 -13.30 51.17
N PRO A 703 -20.90 -13.36 52.51
CA PRO A 703 -21.93 -12.77 53.36
C PRO A 703 -22.01 -11.25 53.26
#